data_AF-A0A7S0WD00-F1
#
_entry.id   AF-A0A7S0WD00-F1
#
_cell.length_a   1.000
_cell.length_b   1.000
_cell.length_c   1.000
_cell.angle_alpha   90.00
_cell.angle_beta   90.00
_cell.angle_gamma   90.00
#
_symmetry.space_group_name_H-M   'P 1'
#
loop_
_entity.id
_entity.type
_entity.pdbx_description
1 polymer ?
#
loop_
_entity_poly.entity_id
_entity_poly.type
_entity_poly.pdbx_seq_one_letter_code
_entity_poly.pdbx_strand_id
1 'polypeptide(L)'
;DGATTTTTTTVSDFSSVISELSAKVDAAAADLKIVYTDPAGSKPFLQRAYASVNGAIDAHYQDWAARIKPIGWHTARLAESGDASDGSGNVEFKYIGDEKDGKTDFGFGPLVPILTIGEHDENTGYVPVGVPDGIGIMRTDQETIRMIYQSESYGNLAAGRSWFQEVNMNGAKFTGSHVTFVDYRVPTTATLYSSTSSDKLSYGFADAVHSNGGMTNAASTVTAAGSVFDEVYNLAGEKVVARNGNEQISSGAHLGDTSKDGHYVTADKDNLAATAENAWTFHSFCSAHLEQARQWAGAAAGVTYGVENDIWITNEEWTDLDANATAAHGFSGLSAHVIDLASRKMYAAGVFGLGGFEKIVEFNCGHEDFVCFSPSGYNGNFGGSDAKTAIVNAKKATGKVRKDGKDWVYPQDIVPARVYVGRKGYDATGTKCEAKCGFLERNGLAFGQVYGFAVDTATVTTNRDAWHKGNNRTASPATHTISGKWAPIDWKFNSSAITNVEDADLFHWQDKPVLPSSVSGTYQFWTAAGPDKGGAKTEHNSPSPVGEHKFVQSSTAGYFGIYEVQSMVTKLTTAAAGAFPEYFDASYEMIEGETDINTRIKLCAAGSGCAQGKLAKSGKDATEMYDGGTNTDGSEKWKTTFEDVDGLEWIAAAPTSGSGASSVTLHGVAYSYDDYFVIQEDAGNWYGDRMFISKMPAANAAATHNFVAMAGGKKNSRVLSKLAIPAGAFGSATGSEFSGVADASGAFRQTTLGGAARRIADVQVAIDDKSILIGLQQHSMSGGVVAAFGADRGGQVFMWDVANVA
;
A
#
# COMPACT_ATOMS: atom_id res chain seq x y z
N ASP A 1 -34.35 -66.09 15.99
CA ASP A 1 -35.43 -65.75 16.93
C ASP A 1 -34.94 -64.69 17.90
N GLY A 2 -35.35 -63.42 17.93
CA GLY A 2 -36.38 -62.62 17.26
C GLY A 2 -36.30 -61.20 17.86
N ALA A 3 -36.97 -60.24 17.21
CA ALA A 3 -37.19 -58.83 17.59
C ALA A 3 -36.08 -57.79 17.28
N THR A 4 -36.06 -57.33 16.02
CA THR A 4 -35.67 -55.97 15.62
C THR A 4 -36.83 -55.02 15.90
N THR A 5 -36.68 -54.10 16.85
CA THR A 5 -37.51 -52.88 16.95
C THR A 5 -36.81 -51.76 16.20
N THR A 6 -37.27 -51.48 14.98
CA THR A 6 -36.88 -50.32 14.19
C THR A 6 -37.75 -49.14 14.63
N THR A 7 -37.21 -48.21 15.40
CA THR A 7 -37.88 -46.93 15.68
C THR A 7 -37.74 -46.05 14.44
N THR A 8 -38.83 -45.91 13.69
CA THR A 8 -38.91 -44.99 12.55
C THR A 8 -39.05 -43.57 13.08
N THR A 9 -37.95 -42.83 13.16
CA THR A 9 -38.01 -41.37 13.36
C THR A 9 -38.54 -40.75 12.07
N THR A 10 -39.74 -40.22 12.12
CA THR A 10 -40.40 -39.57 10.98
C THR A 10 -39.64 -38.33 10.52
N VAL A 11 -39.55 -38.15 9.20
CA VAL A 11 -38.87 -37.07 8.45
C VAL A 11 -39.40 -35.65 8.79
N SER A 12 -40.37 -35.52 9.69
CA SER A 12 -40.94 -34.24 10.13
C SER A 12 -40.03 -33.41 11.04
N ASP A 13 -39.06 -34.02 11.73
CA ASP A 13 -38.18 -33.29 12.65
C ASP A 13 -37.08 -32.50 11.93
N PHE A 14 -36.57 -33.01 10.79
CA PHE A 14 -35.50 -32.35 10.05
C PHE A 14 -35.94 -31.04 9.39
N SER A 15 -37.20 -30.92 8.94
CA SER A 15 -37.66 -29.66 8.34
C SER A 15 -37.79 -28.54 9.39
N SER A 16 -38.13 -28.89 10.63
CA SER A 16 -38.20 -27.93 11.73
C SER A 16 -36.81 -27.45 12.11
N VAL A 17 -35.84 -28.37 12.22
CA VAL A 17 -34.43 -28.05 12.50
C VAL A 17 -33.81 -27.25 11.37
N ILE A 18 -34.09 -27.57 10.10
CA ILE A 18 -33.61 -26.79 8.95
C ILE A 18 -34.25 -25.41 8.90
N SER A 19 -35.56 -25.28 9.20
CA SER A 19 -36.20 -23.95 9.30
C SER A 19 -35.62 -23.13 10.45
N GLU A 20 -35.32 -23.76 11.58
CA GLU A 20 -34.73 -23.08 12.74
C GLU A 20 -33.26 -22.70 12.49
N LEU A 21 -32.50 -23.55 11.79
CA LEU A 21 -31.15 -23.23 11.32
C LEU A 21 -31.18 -22.12 10.27
N SER A 22 -32.09 -22.18 9.30
CA SER A 22 -32.27 -21.14 8.28
C SER A 22 -32.65 -19.83 8.94
N ALA A 23 -33.58 -19.82 9.89
CA ALA A 23 -33.95 -18.61 10.62
C ALA A 23 -32.79 -18.06 11.47
N LYS A 24 -31.94 -18.93 12.04
CA LYS A 24 -30.73 -18.50 12.78
C LYS A 24 -29.62 -18.01 11.84
N VAL A 25 -29.49 -18.59 10.64
CA VAL A 25 -28.59 -18.13 9.58
C VAL A 25 -29.09 -16.82 8.99
N ASP A 26 -30.40 -16.66 8.80
CA ASP A 26 -31.03 -15.43 8.32
C ASP A 26 -30.98 -14.32 9.39
N ALA A 27 -31.10 -14.68 10.68
CA ALA A 27 -30.90 -13.74 11.79
C ALA A 27 -29.42 -13.37 11.97
N ALA A 28 -28.49 -14.33 11.84
CA ALA A 28 -27.05 -14.05 11.84
C ALA A 28 -26.64 -13.25 10.59
N ALA A 29 -27.27 -13.48 9.44
CA ALA A 29 -27.09 -12.70 8.22
C ALA A 29 -27.76 -11.32 8.33
N ALA A 30 -28.82 -11.18 9.14
CA ALA A 30 -29.42 -9.89 9.48
C ALA A 30 -28.55 -9.11 10.48
N ASP A 31 -27.87 -9.78 11.41
CA ASP A 31 -26.90 -9.16 12.32
C ASP A 31 -25.56 -8.84 11.62
N LEU A 32 -25.16 -9.61 10.60
CA LEU A 32 -24.07 -9.28 9.67
C LEU A 32 -24.46 -8.20 8.66
N LYS A 33 -25.76 -8.01 8.45
CA LYS A 33 -26.32 -6.82 7.80
C LYS A 33 -26.53 -5.74 8.85
N ILE A 34 -25.45 -5.11 9.30
CA ILE A 34 -25.53 -3.67 9.58
C ILE A 34 -25.69 -2.97 8.22
N VAL A 35 -26.84 -3.19 7.60
CA VAL A 35 -27.27 -2.51 6.39
C VAL A 35 -28.09 -1.34 6.88
N TYR A 36 -27.53 -0.16 6.64
CA TYR A 36 -28.24 1.11 6.61
C TYR A 36 -29.26 1.12 5.45
N THR A 37 -30.26 0.23 5.46
CA THR A 37 -31.40 0.28 4.54
C THR A 37 -32.66 0.59 5.32
N ASP A 38 -33.13 1.82 5.17
CA ASP A 38 -34.53 2.15 5.37
C ASP A 38 -35.35 1.52 4.22
N PRO A 39 -36.51 0.89 4.49
CA PRO A 39 -37.45 0.39 3.47
C PRO A 39 -38.01 1.43 2.46
N ALA A 40 -37.55 2.68 2.43
CA ALA A 40 -38.06 3.73 1.55
C ALA A 40 -37.27 3.99 0.25
N GLY A 41 -36.19 3.27 -0.04
CA GLY A 41 -35.35 3.54 -1.23
C GLY A 41 -34.49 4.82 -1.12
N SER A 42 -34.49 5.47 0.04
CA SER A 42 -33.49 6.48 0.41
C SER A 42 -32.13 5.81 0.61
N LYS A 43 -31.06 6.36 0.02
CA LYS A 43 -29.66 5.95 0.25
C LYS A 43 -29.07 6.81 1.39
N PRO A 44 -29.21 6.44 2.67
CA PRO A 44 -28.88 7.31 3.79
C PRO A 44 -27.38 7.63 3.87
N PHE A 45 -26.51 6.71 3.42
CA PHE A 45 -25.08 7.01 3.38
C PHE A 45 -24.78 8.13 2.39
N LEU A 46 -25.30 8.04 1.17
CA LEU A 46 -25.05 9.03 0.12
C LEU A 46 -25.50 10.43 0.55
N GLN A 47 -26.64 10.51 1.26
CA GLN A 47 -27.12 11.74 1.90
C GLN A 47 -26.14 12.25 2.97
N ARG A 48 -25.64 11.38 3.84
CA ARG A 48 -24.64 11.76 4.87
C ARG A 48 -23.35 12.27 4.25
N ALA A 49 -22.82 11.60 3.23
CA ALA A 49 -21.61 12.03 2.52
C ALA A 49 -21.80 13.45 1.95
N TYR A 50 -22.91 13.69 1.25
CA TYR A 50 -23.25 15.03 0.74
C TYR A 50 -23.37 16.08 1.85
N ALA A 51 -24.12 15.78 2.91
CA ALA A 51 -24.35 16.72 4.01
C ALA A 51 -23.07 16.99 4.82
N SER A 52 -22.10 16.07 4.85
CA SER A 52 -20.84 16.25 5.58
C SER A 52 -19.99 17.39 5.01
N VAL A 53 -20.09 17.65 3.70
CA VAL A 53 -19.35 18.71 3.01
C VAL A 53 -20.21 19.94 2.69
N ASN A 54 -21.51 19.77 2.44
CA ASN A 54 -22.43 20.88 2.13
C ASN A 54 -23.20 21.43 3.35
N GLY A 55 -23.03 20.80 4.52
CA GLY A 55 -23.68 21.17 5.78
C GLY A 55 -25.12 20.67 5.95
N ALA A 56 -25.87 20.48 4.85
CA ALA A 56 -27.22 19.92 4.87
C ALA A 56 -27.62 19.32 3.52
N ILE A 57 -28.71 18.57 3.49
CA ILE A 57 -29.40 18.21 2.24
C ILE A 57 -30.15 19.45 1.74
N ASP A 58 -29.90 19.83 0.48
CA ASP A 58 -30.49 21.00 -0.16
C ASP A 58 -31.12 20.65 -1.52
N ALA A 59 -31.50 21.67 -2.29
CA ALA A 59 -32.11 21.50 -3.61
C ALA A 59 -31.14 20.93 -4.67
N HIS A 60 -29.83 21.03 -4.46
CA HIS A 60 -28.80 20.54 -5.40
C HIS A 60 -28.53 19.05 -5.23
N TYR A 61 -28.83 18.47 -4.05
CA TYR A 61 -28.62 17.04 -3.79
C TYR A 61 -29.23 16.13 -4.89
N GLN A 62 -30.46 16.41 -5.34
CA GLN A 62 -31.14 15.56 -6.34
C GLN A 62 -30.44 15.59 -7.70
N ASP A 63 -29.87 16.72 -8.11
CA ASP A 63 -29.11 16.85 -9.36
C ASP A 63 -27.78 16.09 -9.26
N TRP A 64 -27.07 16.23 -8.13
CA TRP A 64 -25.82 15.50 -7.91
C TRP A 64 -26.03 13.99 -7.77
N ALA A 65 -27.06 13.56 -7.05
CA ALA A 65 -27.42 12.16 -6.89
C ALA A 65 -27.83 11.49 -8.21
N ALA A 66 -28.32 12.24 -9.20
CA ALA A 66 -28.61 11.71 -10.53
C ALA A 66 -27.35 11.53 -11.42
N ARG A 67 -26.25 12.22 -11.09
CA ARG A 67 -25.00 12.19 -11.86
C ARG A 67 -24.03 11.11 -11.38
N ILE A 68 -23.98 10.86 -10.07
CA ILE A 68 -23.14 9.82 -9.48
C ILE A 68 -23.56 8.43 -9.99
N LYS A 69 -22.59 7.53 -10.19
CA LYS A 69 -22.80 6.19 -10.79
C LYS A 69 -22.48 5.07 -9.80
N PRO A 70 -23.03 3.85 -10.00
CA PRO A 70 -22.61 2.68 -9.23
C PRO A 70 -21.11 2.39 -9.35
N ILE A 71 -20.51 1.77 -8.33
CA ILE A 71 -19.11 1.29 -8.40
C ILE A 71 -18.94 0.34 -9.58
N GLY A 72 -17.84 0.51 -10.33
CA GLY A 72 -17.51 -0.30 -11.50
C GLY A 72 -18.32 0.07 -12.74
N TRP A 73 -18.97 1.23 -12.79
CA TRP A 73 -19.79 1.67 -13.91
C TRP A 73 -18.95 2.21 -15.08
N HIS A 74 -17.91 2.98 -14.76
CA HIS A 74 -17.09 3.62 -15.79
C HIS A 74 -16.18 2.60 -16.46
N THR A 75 -16.14 2.65 -17.79
CA THR A 75 -15.31 1.76 -18.62
C THR A 75 -14.13 2.50 -19.26
N ALA A 76 -14.18 3.83 -19.28
CA ALA A 76 -13.10 4.66 -19.77
C ALA A 76 -11.94 4.67 -18.76
N ARG A 77 -10.72 4.73 -19.27
CA ARG A 77 -9.47 4.66 -18.50
C ARG A 77 -8.82 6.02 -18.42
N LEU A 78 -8.29 6.31 -17.24
CA LEU A 78 -7.41 7.44 -17.00
C LEU A 78 -5.98 7.19 -17.39
N ALA A 79 -5.50 5.97 -17.17
CA ALA A 79 -4.23 5.54 -17.71
C ALA A 79 -4.26 5.56 -19.24
N GLU A 80 -3.16 5.98 -19.84
CA GLU A 80 -2.99 5.99 -21.29
C GLU A 80 -1.79 5.14 -21.68
N SER A 81 -1.86 4.52 -22.85
CA SER A 81 -0.75 3.77 -23.43
C SER A 81 0.32 4.70 -24.03
N GLY A 82 0.03 5.99 -24.16
CA GLY A 82 0.83 7.08 -24.72
C GLY A 82 -0.02 8.37 -24.74
N ASP A 83 0.57 9.54 -24.93
CA ASP A 83 -0.20 10.79 -25.01
C ASP A 83 -1.12 10.77 -26.24
N ALA A 84 -2.41 10.98 -26.01
CA ALA A 84 -3.41 10.92 -27.07
C ALA A 84 -3.20 11.90 -28.25
N SER A 85 -2.50 13.02 -28.06
CA SER A 85 -2.33 14.01 -29.12
C SER A 85 -1.03 13.87 -29.93
N ASP A 86 -0.36 12.72 -29.88
CA ASP A 86 0.82 12.41 -30.70
C ASP A 86 0.52 12.52 -32.21
N GLY A 87 0.96 13.65 -32.79
CA GLY A 87 0.54 14.16 -34.09
C GLY A 87 0.98 13.39 -35.34
N SER A 88 1.19 12.08 -35.30
CA SER A 88 1.58 11.27 -36.46
C SER A 88 0.48 10.35 -37.00
N GLY A 89 -0.79 10.74 -36.92
CA GLY A 89 -1.77 10.20 -37.87
C GLY A 89 -3.21 9.97 -37.42
N ASN A 90 -3.59 10.23 -36.17
CA ASN A 90 -4.98 9.98 -35.76
C ASN A 90 -5.71 11.26 -35.30
N VAL A 91 -6.50 11.83 -36.21
CA VAL A 91 -7.34 13.02 -35.95
C VAL A 91 -8.48 12.75 -34.96
N GLU A 92 -8.81 11.49 -34.65
CA GLU A 92 -9.84 11.14 -33.67
C GLU A 92 -9.46 11.53 -32.24
N PHE A 93 -8.18 11.41 -31.86
CA PHE A 93 -7.73 11.74 -30.51
C PHE A 93 -7.55 13.25 -30.25
N LYS A 94 -7.68 14.08 -31.29
CA LYS A 94 -7.75 15.54 -31.14
C LYS A 94 -9.04 15.99 -30.43
N TYR A 95 -10.03 15.09 -30.30
CA TYR A 95 -11.36 15.36 -29.76
C TYR A 95 -11.77 14.32 -28.71
N ILE A 96 -10.89 13.98 -27.77
CA ILE A 96 -11.33 13.20 -26.60
C ILE A 96 -12.40 14.04 -25.87
N GLY A 97 -13.51 13.39 -25.54
CA GLY A 97 -14.58 13.97 -24.74
C GLY A 97 -14.45 13.61 -23.27
N ASP A 98 -15.23 14.28 -22.43
CA ASP A 98 -15.41 13.86 -21.04
C ASP A 98 -15.92 12.41 -20.99
N GLU A 99 -15.48 11.62 -20.00
CA GLU A 99 -15.81 10.19 -19.88
C GLU A 99 -15.39 9.33 -21.09
N LYS A 100 -14.39 9.76 -21.86
CA LYS A 100 -13.82 8.98 -22.97
C LYS A 100 -12.37 8.58 -22.72
N ASP A 101 -12.00 7.48 -23.35
CA ASP A 101 -10.63 7.00 -23.39
C ASP A 101 -9.72 7.93 -24.17
N GLY A 102 -8.46 7.94 -23.73
CA GLY A 102 -7.34 8.43 -24.52
C GLY A 102 -6.77 7.31 -25.36
N LYS A 103 -5.45 7.20 -25.41
CA LYS A 103 -4.78 6.10 -26.10
C LYS A 103 -4.84 4.82 -25.24
N THR A 104 -5.30 3.71 -25.82
CA THR A 104 -5.51 2.45 -25.07
C THR A 104 -4.86 1.23 -25.73
N ASP A 105 -3.92 1.41 -26.66
CA ASP A 105 -3.17 0.32 -27.31
C ASP A 105 -2.08 -0.24 -26.39
N PHE A 106 -2.47 -0.70 -25.20
CA PHE A 106 -1.59 -1.28 -24.19
C PHE A 106 -0.94 -2.58 -24.71
N GLY A 107 0.33 -2.52 -25.09
CA GLY A 107 1.06 -3.61 -25.76
C GLY A 107 1.42 -4.76 -24.84
N PHE A 108 1.43 -4.53 -23.53
CA PHE A 108 1.68 -5.57 -22.51
C PHE A 108 0.41 -6.00 -21.77
N GLY A 109 -0.75 -5.81 -22.42
CA GLY A 109 -2.03 -6.29 -21.95
C GLY A 109 -2.97 -5.18 -21.46
N PRO A 110 -4.28 -5.41 -21.51
CA PRO A 110 -5.29 -4.39 -21.30
C PRO A 110 -5.54 -4.04 -19.83
N LEU A 111 -5.95 -2.79 -19.59
CA LEU A 111 -6.41 -2.28 -18.29
C LEU A 111 -7.94 -2.19 -18.26
N VAL A 112 -8.56 -2.69 -17.18
CA VAL A 112 -10.00 -2.63 -16.96
C VAL A 112 -10.29 -1.86 -15.66
N PRO A 113 -11.00 -0.71 -15.69
CA PRO A 113 -11.42 -0.05 -14.47
C PRO A 113 -12.45 -0.91 -13.75
N ILE A 114 -12.22 -1.16 -12.46
CA ILE A 114 -13.16 -1.87 -11.58
C ILE A 114 -13.74 -0.96 -10.49
N LEU A 115 -13.07 0.17 -10.23
CA LEU A 115 -13.54 1.26 -9.37
C LEU A 115 -13.09 2.60 -9.95
N THR A 116 -13.98 3.59 -9.95
CA THR A 116 -13.66 5.00 -10.21
C THR A 116 -14.12 5.85 -9.04
N ILE A 117 -13.25 6.73 -8.54
CA ILE A 117 -13.62 7.63 -7.45
C ILE A 117 -14.67 8.65 -7.94
N GLY A 118 -15.71 8.85 -7.15
CA GLY A 118 -16.96 9.50 -7.60
C GLY A 118 -18.03 8.52 -8.06
N GLU A 119 -17.86 7.22 -7.79
CA GLU A 119 -18.92 6.21 -7.82
C GLU A 119 -19.47 5.93 -6.41
N HIS A 120 -20.55 5.15 -6.30
CA HIS A 120 -21.11 4.72 -5.01
C HIS A 120 -21.59 3.27 -5.02
N ASP A 121 -21.66 2.64 -3.85
CA ASP A 121 -22.34 1.35 -3.69
C ASP A 121 -23.84 1.50 -3.95
N GLU A 122 -24.40 0.69 -4.85
CA GLU A 122 -25.79 0.88 -5.28
C GLU A 122 -26.79 0.63 -4.14
N ASN A 123 -26.46 -0.29 -3.24
CA ASN A 123 -27.33 -0.78 -2.17
C ASN A 123 -27.36 0.16 -0.96
N THR A 124 -26.19 0.60 -0.49
CA THR A 124 -26.04 1.41 0.74
C THR A 124 -25.86 2.90 0.45
N GLY A 125 -25.37 3.24 -0.74
CA GLY A 125 -24.92 4.58 -1.09
C GLY A 125 -23.52 4.94 -0.59
N TYR A 126 -22.73 3.97 -0.11
CA TYR A 126 -21.33 4.20 0.30
C TYR A 126 -20.51 4.84 -0.82
N VAL A 127 -19.79 5.92 -0.53
CA VAL A 127 -18.95 6.64 -1.50
C VAL A 127 -17.47 6.39 -1.16
N PRO A 128 -16.73 5.65 -2.00
CA PRO A 128 -15.28 5.49 -1.85
C PRO A 128 -14.58 6.86 -1.92
N VAL A 129 -13.52 7.01 -1.11
CA VAL A 129 -12.79 8.27 -0.93
C VAL A 129 -11.43 8.20 -1.60
N GLY A 130 -10.98 9.36 -2.06
CA GLY A 130 -9.60 9.75 -2.33
C GLY A 130 -8.91 8.97 -3.44
N VAL A 131 -7.72 9.45 -3.78
CA VAL A 131 -6.84 8.80 -4.74
C VAL A 131 -6.47 7.40 -4.23
N PRO A 132 -6.65 6.32 -5.03
CA PRO A 132 -6.23 5.00 -4.64
C PRO A 132 -4.71 4.90 -4.56
N ASP A 133 -4.23 4.55 -3.38
CA ASP A 133 -2.82 4.25 -3.12
C ASP A 133 -2.74 2.72 -2.96
N GLY A 134 -2.25 2.19 -1.85
CA GLY A 134 -2.21 0.75 -1.52
C GLY A 134 -3.49 -0.06 -1.80
N ILE A 135 -3.27 -1.28 -2.29
CA ILE A 135 -4.31 -2.21 -2.72
C ILE A 135 -3.96 -3.62 -2.25
N GLY A 136 -4.98 -4.40 -1.91
CA GLY A 136 -4.86 -5.83 -1.69
C GLY A 136 -6.14 -6.57 -2.05
N ILE A 137 -6.00 -7.88 -2.23
CA ILE A 137 -7.09 -8.72 -2.70
C ILE A 137 -7.07 -10.08 -2.02
N MET A 138 -8.24 -10.52 -1.57
CA MET A 138 -8.44 -11.84 -1.00
C MET A 138 -9.78 -12.43 -1.45
N ARG A 139 -9.85 -13.76 -1.39
CA ARG A 139 -11.12 -14.46 -1.54
C ARG A 139 -11.71 -14.69 -0.15
N THR A 140 -12.91 -14.19 0.09
CA THR A 140 -13.60 -14.32 1.39
C THR A 140 -14.40 -15.63 1.46
N ASP A 141 -14.90 -16.09 0.32
CA ASP A 141 -15.62 -17.36 0.17
C ASP A 141 -15.52 -17.90 -1.27
N GLN A 142 -16.25 -18.96 -1.60
CA GLN A 142 -16.19 -19.57 -2.93
C GLN A 142 -16.73 -18.69 -4.07
N GLU A 143 -17.48 -17.62 -3.79
CA GLU A 143 -18.13 -16.79 -4.81
C GLU A 143 -17.72 -15.31 -4.71
N THR A 144 -16.94 -14.93 -3.70
CA THR A 144 -16.64 -13.52 -3.41
C THR A 144 -15.14 -13.26 -3.32
N ILE A 145 -14.71 -12.26 -4.08
CA ILE A 145 -13.40 -11.63 -3.91
C ILE A 145 -13.60 -10.25 -3.32
N ARG A 146 -12.84 -9.98 -2.26
CA ARG A 146 -12.74 -8.68 -1.63
C ARG A 146 -11.47 -7.99 -2.11
N MET A 147 -11.66 -6.86 -2.76
CA MET A 147 -10.61 -5.87 -2.93
C MET A 147 -10.64 -4.93 -1.73
N ILE A 148 -9.48 -4.59 -1.20
CA ILE A 148 -9.31 -3.53 -0.22
C ILE A 148 -8.36 -2.52 -0.83
N TYR A 149 -8.69 -1.25 -0.71
CA TYR A 149 -7.76 -0.16 -1.03
C TYR A 149 -7.84 0.89 0.07
N GLN A 150 -6.75 1.61 0.28
CA GLN A 150 -6.78 2.83 1.07
C GLN A 150 -6.55 4.05 0.21
N SER A 151 -7.10 5.16 0.66
CA SER A 151 -7.02 6.44 -0.03
C SER A 151 -5.94 7.31 0.57
N GLU A 152 -5.14 7.97 -0.25
CA GLU A 152 -4.22 8.99 0.23
C GLU A 152 -4.94 10.35 0.34
N SER A 153 -5.02 10.92 1.55
CA SER A 153 -5.73 12.17 1.79
C SER A 153 -5.18 12.89 3.02
N TYR A 154 -5.24 14.22 3.00
CA TYR A 154 -4.61 15.08 4.01
C TYR A 154 -5.60 15.88 4.85
N GLY A 155 -6.90 15.61 4.68
CA GLY A 155 -7.96 16.32 5.40
C GLY A 155 -7.82 17.84 5.27
N ASN A 156 -7.88 18.56 6.38
CA ASN A 156 -7.82 20.03 6.38
C ASN A 156 -6.41 20.63 6.20
N LEU A 157 -5.35 19.80 6.12
CA LEU A 157 -3.99 20.25 5.85
C LEU A 157 -3.79 20.66 4.38
N ALA A 158 -4.59 20.11 3.46
CA ALA A 158 -4.51 20.41 2.03
C ALA A 158 -5.90 20.78 1.45
N ALA A 159 -5.92 21.17 0.17
CA ALA A 159 -7.14 21.63 -0.52
C ALA A 159 -8.21 20.52 -0.78
N GLY A 160 -8.03 19.33 -0.21
CA GLY A 160 -8.83 18.15 -0.47
C GLY A 160 -9.36 17.56 0.83
N ARG A 161 -10.69 17.45 0.95
CA ARG A 161 -11.38 17.01 2.17
C ARG A 161 -12.33 15.86 1.87
N SER A 162 -12.22 14.80 2.67
CA SER A 162 -13.12 13.66 2.62
C SER A 162 -14.36 13.84 3.50
N TRP A 163 -15.41 13.07 3.22
CA TRP A 163 -16.58 12.95 4.10
C TRP A 163 -16.18 12.30 5.43
N PHE A 164 -16.89 12.61 6.51
CA PHE A 164 -16.50 12.15 7.84
C PHE A 164 -16.80 10.67 8.09
N GLN A 165 -15.77 9.89 8.42
CA GLN A 165 -15.93 8.54 8.93
C GLN A 165 -16.19 8.56 10.45
N GLU A 166 -17.44 8.31 10.84
CA GLU A 166 -17.81 8.11 12.25
C GLU A 166 -17.28 6.76 12.76
N VAL A 167 -16.71 6.77 13.97
CA VAL A 167 -16.13 5.59 14.60
C VAL A 167 -16.49 5.51 16.09
N ASN A 168 -16.34 4.33 16.69
CA ASN A 168 -16.50 4.06 18.12
C ASN A 168 -17.89 4.34 18.73
N MET A 169 -18.87 4.82 17.95
CA MET A 169 -20.21 5.20 18.39
C MET A 169 -20.24 6.19 19.58
N ASN A 170 -19.19 6.99 19.74
CA ASN A 170 -19.00 7.94 20.84
C ASN A 170 -18.86 9.41 20.38
N GLY A 171 -19.18 9.66 19.10
CA GLY A 171 -19.01 10.97 18.46
C GLY A 171 -17.61 11.21 17.86
N ALA A 172 -16.67 10.29 18.04
CA ALA A 172 -15.40 10.33 17.33
C ALA A 172 -15.64 10.17 15.82
N LYS A 173 -14.92 10.97 15.04
CA LYS A 173 -14.96 10.92 13.59
C LYS A 173 -13.65 11.40 13.00
N PHE A 174 -13.35 10.93 11.80
CA PHE A 174 -12.14 11.24 11.06
C PHE A 174 -12.49 11.88 9.71
N THR A 175 -11.63 12.80 9.28
CA THR A 175 -11.46 13.23 7.88
C THR A 175 -10.09 12.75 7.39
N GLY A 176 -9.77 12.98 6.14
CA GLY A 176 -8.54 12.51 5.51
C GLY A 176 -8.69 11.08 4.98
N SER A 177 -7.66 10.26 5.18
CA SER A 177 -7.55 8.94 4.55
C SER A 177 -8.55 7.91 5.07
N HIS A 178 -9.13 7.12 4.16
CA HIS A 178 -10.07 6.04 4.44
C HIS A 178 -9.53 4.71 3.93
N VAL A 179 -10.00 3.61 4.52
CA VAL A 179 -9.76 2.24 4.01
C VAL A 179 -11.09 1.62 3.59
N THR A 180 -11.22 1.32 2.31
CA THR A 180 -12.45 0.84 1.68
C THR A 180 -12.30 -0.60 1.21
N PHE A 181 -13.31 -1.43 1.44
CA PHE A 181 -13.47 -2.69 0.74
C PHE A 181 -14.52 -2.59 -0.37
N VAL A 182 -14.33 -3.37 -1.43
CA VAL A 182 -15.33 -3.66 -2.46
C VAL A 182 -15.35 -5.17 -2.69
N ASP A 183 -16.52 -5.77 -2.50
CA ASP A 183 -16.78 -7.17 -2.74
C ASP A 183 -17.35 -7.37 -4.14
N TYR A 184 -16.75 -8.32 -4.85
CA TYR A 184 -17.07 -8.67 -6.21
C TYR A 184 -17.46 -10.14 -6.27
N ARG A 185 -18.57 -10.43 -6.94
CA ARG A 185 -18.95 -11.81 -7.27
C ARG A 185 -18.02 -12.37 -8.34
N VAL A 186 -17.40 -13.48 -8.01
CA VAL A 186 -16.57 -14.30 -8.89
C VAL A 186 -17.46 -15.23 -9.70
N PRO A 187 -17.35 -15.30 -11.04
CA PRO A 187 -18.10 -16.28 -11.80
C PRO A 187 -17.80 -17.73 -11.33
N THR A 188 -18.83 -18.52 -11.09
CA THR A 188 -18.72 -19.80 -10.38
C THR A 188 -18.36 -21.00 -11.27
N THR A 189 -18.29 -20.83 -12.59
CA THR A 189 -17.91 -21.89 -13.52
C THR A 189 -16.41 -21.86 -13.82
N ALA A 190 -15.67 -22.79 -13.20
CA ALA A 190 -14.24 -23.04 -13.40
C ALA A 190 -13.78 -23.09 -14.88
N THR A 191 -14.70 -23.38 -15.82
CA THR A 191 -14.45 -23.42 -17.26
C THR A 191 -14.10 -22.06 -17.88
N LEU A 192 -14.51 -20.94 -17.26
CA LEU A 192 -14.13 -19.59 -17.69
C LEU A 192 -12.72 -19.19 -17.23
N TYR A 193 -12.12 -19.93 -16.30
CA TYR A 193 -10.76 -19.71 -15.80
C TYR A 193 -9.70 -20.53 -16.55
N SER A 194 -10.09 -21.19 -17.65
CA SER A 194 -9.22 -22.07 -18.43
C SER A 194 -8.07 -21.28 -19.07
N SER A 195 -6.84 -21.69 -18.78
CA SER A 195 -5.56 -21.18 -19.29
C SER A 195 -5.34 -21.39 -20.80
N THR A 196 -6.41 -21.54 -21.58
CA THR A 196 -6.41 -21.82 -23.02
C THR A 196 -7.35 -20.91 -23.80
N SER A 197 -8.13 -20.05 -23.13
CA SER A 197 -9.08 -19.14 -23.76
C SER A 197 -8.43 -17.78 -24.04
N SER A 198 -8.65 -17.25 -25.24
CA SER A 198 -8.27 -15.91 -25.70
C SER A 198 -9.11 -14.77 -25.10
N ASP A 199 -9.99 -15.04 -24.15
CA ASP A 199 -10.93 -14.06 -23.60
C ASP A 199 -10.42 -13.51 -22.26
N LYS A 200 -9.34 -12.71 -22.29
CA LYS A 200 -8.88 -11.94 -21.15
C LYS A 200 -9.30 -10.47 -21.24
N LEU A 201 -10.39 -10.18 -20.55
CA LEU A 201 -10.59 -8.93 -19.80
C LEU A 201 -11.30 -9.36 -18.52
N SER A 202 -10.56 -9.53 -17.43
CA SER A 202 -11.09 -9.55 -16.07
C SER A 202 -11.98 -10.74 -15.66
N TYR A 203 -11.80 -11.95 -16.20
CA TYR A 203 -12.53 -13.15 -15.74
C TYR A 203 -14.06 -12.98 -15.67
N GLY A 204 -14.66 -12.24 -16.60
CA GLY A 204 -16.11 -11.98 -16.62
C GLY A 204 -16.57 -10.75 -15.84
N PHE A 205 -15.67 -9.93 -15.28
CA PHE A 205 -16.01 -8.57 -14.82
C PHE A 205 -16.28 -7.60 -16.00
N ALA A 206 -15.70 -7.88 -17.17
CA ALA A 206 -15.87 -7.14 -18.41
C ALA A 206 -15.71 -8.08 -19.63
N ASP A 207 -16.32 -7.72 -20.76
CA ASP A 207 -16.08 -8.34 -22.08
C ASP A 207 -15.98 -7.21 -23.12
N ALA A 208 -15.13 -7.38 -24.12
CA ALA A 208 -14.88 -6.44 -25.23
C ALA A 208 -16.00 -6.43 -26.30
N VAL A 209 -16.93 -7.38 -26.27
CA VAL A 209 -17.86 -7.58 -27.39
C VAL A 209 -19.12 -6.70 -27.29
N HIS A 210 -19.01 -5.47 -27.79
CA HIS A 210 -20.14 -4.82 -28.47
C HIS A 210 -19.67 -4.17 -29.78
N SER A 211 -20.52 -4.23 -30.80
CA SER A 211 -20.29 -3.77 -32.19
C SER A 211 -20.05 -2.26 -32.37
N ASN A 212 -19.80 -1.53 -31.28
CA ASN A 212 -19.38 -0.12 -31.24
C ASN A 212 -18.12 0.12 -30.36
N GLY A 213 -17.35 -0.91 -30.00
CA GLY A 213 -16.01 -0.76 -29.40
C GLY A 213 -15.93 -0.40 -27.91
N GLY A 214 -16.95 -0.69 -27.11
CA GLY A 214 -16.96 -0.45 -25.65
C GLY A 214 -16.82 -1.73 -24.82
N MET A 215 -16.18 -1.65 -23.66
CA MET A 215 -16.11 -2.72 -22.64
C MET A 215 -17.43 -2.85 -21.86
N THR A 216 -17.77 -4.05 -21.40
CA THR A 216 -18.79 -4.25 -20.36
C THR A 216 -18.27 -3.75 -19.00
N ASN A 217 -19.12 -3.13 -18.19
CA ASN A 217 -18.72 -2.56 -16.91
C ASN A 217 -18.79 -3.58 -15.76
N ALA A 218 -17.99 -3.38 -14.71
CA ALA A 218 -17.89 -4.26 -13.57
C ALA A 218 -19.07 -4.13 -12.58
N ALA A 219 -19.91 -3.10 -12.72
CA ALA A 219 -20.96 -2.76 -11.75
C ALA A 219 -21.90 -3.93 -11.40
N SER A 220 -22.27 -4.75 -12.38
CA SER A 220 -23.15 -5.91 -12.16
C SER A 220 -22.56 -7.03 -11.29
N THR A 221 -21.27 -6.95 -11.00
CA THR A 221 -20.55 -7.93 -10.17
C THR A 221 -20.33 -7.43 -8.75
N VAL A 222 -20.48 -6.14 -8.48
CA VAL A 222 -20.32 -5.56 -7.14
C VAL A 222 -21.46 -6.06 -6.25
N THR A 223 -21.12 -6.66 -5.12
CA THR A 223 -22.09 -7.18 -4.16
C THR A 223 -22.18 -6.33 -2.90
N ALA A 224 -21.07 -5.69 -2.50
CA ALA A 224 -21.03 -4.77 -1.38
C ALA A 224 -19.81 -3.84 -1.46
N ALA A 225 -19.88 -2.68 -0.82
CA ALA A 225 -18.70 -1.88 -0.50
C ALA A 225 -18.91 -1.13 0.83
N GLY A 226 -17.82 -0.75 1.48
CA GLY A 226 -17.88 -0.01 2.74
C GLY A 226 -16.51 0.26 3.35
N SER A 227 -16.49 0.89 4.52
CA SER A 227 -15.25 1.01 5.29
C SER A 227 -14.86 -0.34 5.89
N VAL A 228 -13.55 -0.61 5.96
CA VAL A 228 -13.00 -1.83 6.57
C VAL A 228 -13.14 -1.83 8.10
N PHE A 229 -13.28 -0.66 8.74
CA PHE A 229 -13.31 -0.52 10.19
C PHE A 229 -14.40 0.44 10.68
N ASP A 230 -14.84 0.23 11.92
CA ASP A 230 -15.79 1.08 12.63
C ASP A 230 -15.36 1.40 14.08
N GLU A 231 -14.33 0.73 14.60
CA GLU A 231 -13.67 1.08 15.85
C GLU A 231 -12.20 1.44 15.64
N VAL A 232 -11.72 2.46 16.37
CA VAL A 232 -10.34 2.95 16.31
C VAL A 232 -9.76 3.07 17.72
N TYR A 233 -8.56 2.51 17.90
CA TYR A 233 -7.80 2.54 19.15
C TYR A 233 -6.48 3.29 18.93
N ASN A 234 -6.11 4.18 19.86
CA ASN A 234 -4.86 4.95 19.80
C ASN A 234 -3.63 4.13 20.24
N LEU A 235 -2.44 4.75 20.24
CA LEU A 235 -1.17 4.09 20.63
C LEU A 235 -1.17 3.56 22.08
N ALA A 236 -2.03 4.11 22.96
CA ALA A 236 -2.19 3.65 24.34
C ALA A 236 -3.15 2.45 24.46
N GLY A 237 -3.77 2.02 23.36
CA GLY A 237 -4.79 0.98 23.33
C GLY A 237 -6.16 1.46 23.80
N GLU A 238 -6.40 2.77 23.82
CA GLU A 238 -7.67 3.37 24.24
C GLU A 238 -8.56 3.63 23.02
N LYS A 239 -9.88 3.46 23.17
CA LYS A 239 -10.82 3.89 22.13
C LYS A 239 -10.71 5.40 21.92
N VAL A 240 -10.53 5.81 20.66
CA VAL A 240 -10.50 7.24 20.32
C VAL A 240 -11.85 7.90 20.65
N VAL A 241 -11.81 9.07 21.29
CA VAL A 241 -12.99 9.87 21.67
C VAL A 241 -13.16 11.08 20.74
N ALA A 242 -14.29 11.76 20.82
CA ALA A 242 -14.54 12.96 20.04
C ALA A 242 -13.52 14.07 20.36
N ARG A 243 -13.05 14.77 19.32
CA ARG A 243 -12.24 15.99 19.46
C ARG A 243 -13.10 17.14 20.00
N ASN A 244 -12.51 18.08 20.75
CA ASN A 244 -13.16 19.34 21.16
C ASN A 244 -12.28 20.54 20.81
N GLY A 245 -12.39 21.04 19.58
CA GLY A 245 -11.54 22.09 19.05
C GLY A 245 -10.06 21.74 19.24
N ASN A 246 -9.34 22.62 19.94
CA ASN A 246 -7.93 22.47 20.28
C ASN A 246 -7.71 22.10 21.76
N GLU A 247 -8.76 21.70 22.48
CA GLU A 247 -8.62 21.29 23.89
C GLU A 247 -7.78 20.03 24.03
N GLN A 248 -7.02 19.95 25.13
CA GLN A 248 -6.23 18.76 25.46
C GLN A 248 -7.15 17.59 25.82
N ILE A 249 -6.87 16.41 25.25
CA ILE A 249 -7.59 15.17 25.53
C ILE A 249 -6.60 14.16 26.12
N SER A 250 -6.61 13.99 27.44
CA SER A 250 -5.62 13.16 28.15
C SER A 250 -5.85 11.65 28.05
N SER A 251 -6.98 11.20 27.49
CA SER A 251 -7.29 9.79 27.25
C SER A 251 -8.20 9.67 26.03
N GLY A 252 -7.87 8.74 25.12
CA GLY A 252 -8.58 8.54 23.87
C GLY A 252 -8.30 9.59 22.79
N ALA A 253 -7.22 10.38 22.90
CA ALA A 253 -6.77 11.25 21.80
C ALA A 253 -6.25 10.42 20.62
N HIS A 254 -6.46 10.90 19.39
CA HIS A 254 -5.74 10.39 18.22
C HIS A 254 -4.32 10.96 18.24
N LEU A 255 -3.35 10.13 18.64
CA LEU A 255 -1.99 10.60 18.94
C LEU A 255 -1.18 11.00 17.70
N GLY A 256 -1.67 10.70 16.49
CA GLY A 256 -1.12 11.23 15.23
C GLY A 256 -1.34 12.74 15.04
N ASP A 257 -2.31 13.31 15.77
CA ASP A 257 -2.65 14.74 15.76
C ASP A 257 -2.10 15.50 16.99
N THR A 258 -1.54 14.78 17.98
CA THR A 258 -1.27 15.33 19.32
C THR A 258 0.13 15.01 19.86
N SER A 259 0.55 15.72 20.91
CA SER A 259 1.61 15.25 21.79
C SER A 259 1.19 14.01 22.59
N LYS A 260 2.15 13.34 23.24
CA LYS A 260 1.86 12.14 24.06
C LYS A 260 0.86 12.39 25.20
N ASP A 261 0.71 13.65 25.61
CA ASP A 261 -0.19 14.08 26.69
C ASP A 261 -1.55 14.57 26.13
N GLY A 262 -1.77 14.46 24.82
CA GLY A 262 -3.04 14.78 24.16
C GLY A 262 -3.24 16.25 23.80
N HIS A 263 -2.17 17.05 23.75
CA HIS A 263 -2.25 18.43 23.23
C HIS A 263 -2.26 18.42 21.71
N TYR A 264 -3.23 19.08 21.07
CA TYR A 264 -3.28 19.20 19.61
C TYR A 264 -2.13 20.06 19.06
N VAL A 265 -1.39 19.54 18.07
CA VAL A 265 -0.13 20.17 17.58
C VAL A 265 -0.01 20.30 16.07
N THR A 266 -1.02 19.90 15.29
CA THR A 266 -0.99 20.03 13.82
C THR A 266 -1.22 21.47 13.36
N ALA A 267 -0.75 21.78 12.16
CA ALA A 267 -0.75 23.13 11.60
C ALA A 267 -2.15 23.67 11.26
N ASP A 268 -3.16 22.79 11.10
CA ASP A 268 -4.56 23.18 10.89
C ASP A 268 -5.29 23.60 12.18
N LYS A 269 -4.61 23.68 13.33
CA LYS A 269 -5.21 24.19 14.59
C LYS A 269 -5.84 25.58 14.50
N ASP A 270 -5.39 26.41 13.56
CA ASP A 270 -5.93 27.76 13.34
C ASP A 270 -6.96 27.80 12.21
N ASN A 271 -7.24 26.65 11.57
CA ASN A 271 -8.32 26.50 10.60
C ASN A 271 -9.67 26.42 11.34
N LEU A 272 -10.50 27.46 11.13
CA LEU A 272 -11.82 27.57 11.76
C LEU A 272 -12.78 26.45 11.34
N ALA A 273 -12.69 25.95 10.11
CA ALA A 273 -13.53 24.85 9.65
C ALA A 273 -13.11 23.54 10.33
N ALA A 274 -11.81 23.24 10.33
CA ALA A 274 -11.26 22.06 11.01
C ALA A 274 -11.69 22.05 12.49
N THR A 275 -11.40 23.14 13.21
CA THR A 275 -11.73 23.25 14.63
C THR A 275 -13.23 23.18 14.91
N ALA A 276 -14.08 23.79 14.09
CA ALA A 276 -15.54 23.70 14.24
C ALA A 276 -16.08 22.30 13.96
N GLU A 277 -15.44 21.55 13.07
CA GLU A 277 -15.87 20.22 12.67
C GLU A 277 -15.60 19.15 13.73
N ASN A 278 -14.67 19.37 14.66
CA ASN A 278 -14.33 18.42 15.72
C ASN A 278 -14.00 17.01 15.19
N ALA A 279 -13.37 16.93 14.01
CA ALA A 279 -12.88 15.68 13.43
C ALA A 279 -11.38 15.53 13.67
N TRP A 280 -10.92 14.33 13.97
CA TRP A 280 -9.51 13.97 13.86
C TRP A 280 -9.12 13.82 12.38
N THR A 281 -7.84 13.80 12.09
CA THR A 281 -7.33 13.58 10.73
C THR A 281 -6.61 12.24 10.70
N PHE A 282 -7.01 11.34 9.81
CA PHE A 282 -6.06 10.34 9.33
C PHE A 282 -5.21 11.03 8.29
N HIS A 283 -3.94 11.26 8.63
CA HIS A 283 -2.97 11.80 7.70
C HIS A 283 -2.71 10.78 6.58
N SER A 284 -1.97 11.18 5.55
CA SER A 284 -1.83 10.39 4.32
C SER A 284 -1.49 8.94 4.63
N PHE A 285 -2.46 8.07 4.34
CA PHE A 285 -2.27 6.64 4.30
C PHE A 285 -1.48 6.26 3.04
N CYS A 286 -0.20 6.59 3.05
CA CYS A 286 0.74 6.21 2.01
C CYS A 286 0.92 4.69 2.07
N SER A 287 0.56 4.01 0.99
CA SER A 287 0.61 2.56 0.84
C SER A 287 -0.07 1.70 1.92
N ALA A 288 -0.16 0.42 1.57
CA ALA A 288 -0.69 -0.60 2.44
C ALA A 288 -0.28 -1.98 1.95
N HIS A 289 -0.52 -2.97 2.80
CA HIS A 289 -0.46 -4.36 2.38
C HIS A 289 -1.49 -5.22 3.12
N LEU A 290 -2.01 -6.22 2.41
CA LEU A 290 -2.92 -7.21 2.94
C LEU A 290 -2.15 -8.44 3.40
N GLU A 291 -2.09 -8.64 4.71
CA GLU A 291 -1.52 -9.82 5.33
C GLU A 291 -2.62 -10.82 5.64
N GLN A 292 -2.68 -11.90 4.88
CA GLN A 292 -3.62 -12.97 5.18
C GLN A 292 -3.06 -13.87 6.29
N ALA A 293 -3.96 -14.40 7.13
CA ALA A 293 -3.60 -15.28 8.22
C ALA A 293 -2.73 -16.45 7.72
N ARG A 294 -1.57 -16.62 8.37
CA ARG A 294 -0.61 -17.69 8.14
C ARG A 294 -0.24 -17.86 6.66
N GLN A 295 0.00 -16.76 5.95
CA GLN A 295 0.18 -16.77 4.50
C GLN A 295 1.46 -17.46 3.99
N TRP A 296 2.43 -17.74 4.85
CA TRP A 296 3.70 -18.31 4.42
C TRP A 296 3.72 -19.84 4.60
N ALA A 297 3.72 -20.56 3.48
CA ALA A 297 3.90 -22.02 3.49
C ALA A 297 5.35 -22.39 3.85
N GLY A 298 5.52 -23.27 4.84
CA GLY A 298 6.81 -23.88 5.15
C GLY A 298 7.16 -25.02 4.19
N ALA A 299 8.42 -25.47 4.23
CA ALA A 299 8.88 -26.57 3.39
C ALA A 299 8.23 -27.93 3.74
N ALA A 300 7.82 -28.12 4.99
CA ALA A 300 7.10 -29.32 5.44
C ALA A 300 5.60 -29.17 5.21
N ALA A 301 4.92 -30.27 4.87
CA ALA A 301 3.47 -30.29 4.67
C ALA A 301 2.71 -29.82 5.92
N GLY A 302 1.76 -28.91 5.72
CA GLY A 302 0.89 -28.37 6.78
C GLY A 302 1.53 -27.35 7.71
N VAL A 303 2.82 -27.02 7.51
CA VAL A 303 3.49 -25.97 8.29
C VAL A 303 3.25 -24.62 7.63
N THR A 304 2.73 -23.67 8.39
CA THR A 304 2.50 -22.29 7.95
C THR A 304 3.01 -21.29 8.98
N TYR A 305 3.41 -20.10 8.52
CA TYR A 305 3.94 -19.02 9.34
C TYR A 305 3.27 -17.70 9.00
N GLY A 306 3.52 -16.70 9.84
CA GLY A 306 3.08 -15.32 9.68
C GLY A 306 2.04 -14.90 10.71
N VAL A 307 1.34 -13.79 10.47
CA VAL A 307 0.27 -13.31 11.35
C VAL A 307 -0.84 -14.35 11.55
N GLU A 308 -1.54 -14.30 12.68
CA GLU A 308 -2.62 -15.24 13.04
C GLU A 308 -3.99 -14.80 12.51
N ASN A 309 -4.13 -13.53 12.14
CA ASN A 309 -5.37 -12.93 11.63
C ASN A 309 -5.17 -12.40 10.21
N ASP A 310 -6.26 -12.24 9.46
CA ASP A 310 -6.24 -11.42 8.25
C ASP A 310 -6.18 -9.94 8.67
N ILE A 311 -5.12 -9.25 8.27
CA ILE A 311 -4.80 -7.88 8.70
C ILE A 311 -4.61 -7.01 7.47
N TRP A 312 -5.22 -5.82 7.49
CA TRP A 312 -4.80 -4.73 6.63
C TRP A 312 -3.86 -3.80 7.38
N ILE A 313 -2.68 -3.54 6.83
CA ILE A 313 -1.70 -2.63 7.41
C ILE A 313 -1.55 -1.45 6.48
N THR A 314 -1.70 -0.25 7.04
CA THR A 314 -1.40 1.02 6.38
C THR A 314 -0.67 1.93 7.37
N ASN A 315 -0.29 3.14 6.97
CA ASN A 315 0.56 3.99 7.78
C ASN A 315 0.38 5.45 7.42
N GLU A 316 0.55 6.34 8.39
CA GLU A 316 0.60 7.78 8.14
C GLU A 316 2.02 8.18 7.72
N GLU A 317 2.15 8.81 6.55
CA GLU A 317 3.44 9.16 5.94
C GLU A 317 4.01 10.48 6.49
N TRP A 318 3.20 11.54 6.41
CA TRP A 318 3.59 12.89 6.81
C TRP A 318 2.44 13.71 7.38
N THR A 319 2.80 14.76 8.10
CA THR A 319 1.87 15.76 8.65
C THR A 319 2.56 17.11 8.72
N ASP A 320 1.80 18.21 8.79
CA ASP A 320 2.34 19.54 9.06
C ASP A 320 2.06 19.90 10.52
N LEU A 321 3.13 20.22 11.27
CA LEU A 321 3.02 20.59 12.68
C LEU A 321 3.08 22.11 12.89
N ASP A 322 2.34 22.60 13.89
CA ASP A 322 2.54 23.95 14.44
C ASP A 322 3.82 23.98 15.29
N ALA A 323 4.77 24.84 14.89
CA ALA A 323 6.08 24.90 15.52
C ALA A 323 6.02 25.34 16.99
N ASN A 324 5.10 26.23 17.37
CA ASN A 324 5.00 26.74 18.75
C ASN A 324 4.40 25.68 19.67
N ALA A 325 3.32 25.03 19.24
CA ALA A 325 2.68 23.94 19.97
C ALA A 325 3.64 22.75 20.12
N THR A 326 4.35 22.39 19.04
CA THR A 326 5.39 21.35 19.07
C THR A 326 6.52 21.69 20.02
N ALA A 327 7.02 22.94 20.03
CA ALA A 327 8.06 23.34 20.97
C ALA A 327 7.60 23.31 22.43
N ALA A 328 6.31 23.55 22.68
CA ALA A 328 5.74 23.56 24.03
C ALA A 328 5.38 22.17 24.56
N HIS A 329 4.92 21.26 23.68
CA HIS A 329 4.30 19.99 24.08
C HIS A 329 4.96 18.74 23.49
N GLY A 330 5.80 18.90 22.46
CA GLY A 330 6.32 17.82 21.62
C GLY A 330 5.24 17.20 20.72
N PHE A 331 5.56 16.08 20.09
CA PHE A 331 4.68 15.36 19.16
C PHE A 331 4.80 13.85 19.38
N SER A 332 3.69 13.12 19.44
CA SER A 332 3.74 11.66 19.67
C SER A 332 4.36 10.92 18.51
N GLY A 333 4.10 11.37 17.28
CA GLY A 333 4.56 10.73 16.05
C GLY A 333 3.43 10.09 15.25
N LEU A 334 3.76 9.78 14.00
CA LEU A 334 2.88 9.05 13.09
C LEU A 334 3.09 7.55 13.25
N SER A 335 2.00 6.79 13.19
CA SER A 335 2.04 5.34 13.41
C SER A 335 1.56 4.55 12.21
N ALA A 336 1.94 3.27 12.16
CA ALA A 336 1.20 2.30 11.38
C ALA A 336 -0.20 2.12 11.98
N HIS A 337 -1.17 1.76 11.14
CA HIS A 337 -2.51 1.36 11.54
C HIS A 337 -2.75 -0.07 11.08
N VAL A 338 -3.03 -0.94 12.05
CA VAL A 338 -3.29 -2.38 11.80
C VAL A 338 -4.77 -2.66 12.04
N ILE A 339 -5.43 -3.17 11.02
CA ILE A 339 -6.87 -3.40 11.02
C ILE A 339 -7.14 -4.90 11.03
N ASP A 340 -7.83 -5.37 12.07
CA ASP A 340 -8.38 -6.73 12.10
C ASP A 340 -9.59 -6.79 11.17
N LEU A 341 -9.45 -7.48 10.03
CA LEU A 341 -10.52 -7.54 9.03
C LEU A 341 -11.77 -8.26 9.54
N ALA A 342 -11.61 -9.18 10.50
CA ALA A 342 -12.73 -9.94 11.05
C ALA A 342 -13.51 -9.12 12.08
N SER A 343 -12.82 -8.43 12.99
CA SER A 343 -13.48 -7.64 14.04
C SER A 343 -13.73 -6.18 13.65
N ARG A 344 -13.20 -5.71 12.51
CA ARG A 344 -13.35 -4.35 11.99
C ARG A 344 -12.78 -3.27 12.93
N LYS A 345 -11.72 -3.63 13.65
CA LYS A 345 -11.03 -2.76 14.61
C LYS A 345 -9.68 -2.33 14.06
N MET A 346 -9.45 -1.03 14.03
CA MET A 346 -8.17 -0.42 13.71
C MET A 346 -7.41 -0.09 15.00
N TYR A 347 -6.13 -0.43 15.04
CA TYR A 347 -5.22 -0.09 16.13
C TYR A 347 -4.04 0.70 15.59
N ALA A 348 -3.75 1.84 16.20
CA ALA A 348 -2.48 2.53 16.00
C ALA A 348 -1.35 1.68 16.60
N ALA A 349 -0.36 1.30 15.79
CA ALA A 349 0.72 0.39 16.14
C ALA A 349 2.08 1.10 16.07
N GLY A 350 2.60 1.50 17.22
CA GLY A 350 3.90 2.17 17.33
C GLY A 350 5.10 1.22 17.25
N VAL A 351 4.90 -0.11 17.20
CA VAL A 351 6.01 -1.09 17.24
C VAL A 351 6.99 -1.01 16.07
N PHE A 352 6.60 -0.39 14.96
CA PHE A 352 7.44 -0.19 13.78
C PHE A 352 8.28 1.10 13.85
N GLY A 353 7.94 2.02 14.75
CA GLY A 353 8.48 3.38 14.84
C GLY A 353 7.40 4.44 14.94
N LEU A 354 7.79 5.69 15.15
CA LEU A 354 6.90 6.87 15.29
C LEU A 354 7.23 8.00 14.29
N GLY A 355 8.03 7.71 13.28
CA GLY A 355 8.46 8.67 12.25
C GLY A 355 7.41 8.88 11.17
N GLY A 356 6.73 7.84 10.71
CA GLY A 356 6.04 7.84 9.41
C GLY A 356 6.69 6.79 8.51
N PHE A 357 5.96 6.38 7.48
CA PHE A 357 6.34 5.22 6.67
C PHE A 357 5.83 5.40 5.24
N GLU A 358 6.45 4.67 4.32
CA GLU A 358 5.96 4.54 2.94
C GLU A 358 5.13 3.28 2.84
N LYS A 359 5.72 2.12 3.17
CA LYS A 359 5.02 0.83 3.17
C LYS A 359 5.54 -0.10 4.26
N ILE A 360 4.64 -0.92 4.79
CA ILE A 360 4.99 -1.98 5.73
C ILE A 360 4.47 -3.30 5.19
N VAL A 361 5.38 -4.25 4.94
CA VAL A 361 5.04 -5.57 4.43
C VAL A 361 5.55 -6.67 5.35
N GLU A 362 4.74 -7.69 5.57
CA GLU A 362 5.17 -8.92 6.21
C GLU A 362 6.11 -9.69 5.26
N PHE A 363 7.17 -10.26 5.81
CA PHE A 363 7.96 -11.29 5.13
C PHE A 363 8.14 -12.48 6.07
N ASN A 364 8.40 -13.66 5.50
CA ASN A 364 8.43 -14.88 6.28
C ASN A 364 9.60 -14.90 7.28
N CYS A 365 9.33 -15.06 8.58
CA CYS A 365 10.38 -15.35 9.59
C CYS A 365 10.90 -16.80 9.55
N GLY A 366 10.10 -17.74 9.05
CA GLY A 366 10.35 -19.18 9.17
C GLY A 366 10.23 -19.73 10.59
N HIS A 367 9.45 -19.07 11.46
CA HIS A 367 9.27 -19.47 12.87
C HIS A 367 7.85 -19.18 13.35
N GLU A 368 7.27 -20.08 14.16
CA GLU A 368 5.86 -19.97 14.61
C GLU A 368 5.63 -18.88 15.66
N ASP A 369 6.55 -18.74 16.62
CA ASP A 369 6.48 -17.75 17.71
C ASP A 369 6.74 -16.29 17.28
N PHE A 370 7.14 -16.05 16.04
CA PHE A 370 7.56 -14.74 15.57
C PHE A 370 6.84 -14.31 14.30
N VAL A 371 6.82 -13.01 14.07
CA VAL A 371 6.39 -12.36 12.84
C VAL A 371 7.44 -11.31 12.44
N CYS A 372 7.61 -11.09 11.14
CA CYS A 372 8.66 -10.24 10.61
C CYS A 372 8.06 -9.29 9.58
N PHE A 373 8.39 -8.01 9.71
CA PHE A 373 7.94 -6.98 8.79
C PHE A 373 9.12 -6.18 8.29
N SER A 374 9.02 -5.64 7.08
CA SER A 374 9.93 -4.63 6.56
C SER A 374 9.19 -3.29 6.55
N PRO A 375 9.52 -2.36 7.46
CA PRO A 375 9.04 -0.98 7.40
C PRO A 375 9.95 -0.13 6.50
N SER A 376 9.41 0.37 5.40
CA SER A 376 10.11 1.30 4.52
C SER A 376 9.73 2.76 4.80
N GLY A 377 10.32 3.72 4.10
CA GLY A 377 10.10 5.15 4.32
C GLY A 377 11.15 5.87 5.15
N TYR A 378 10.75 7.01 5.70
CA TYR A 378 11.59 7.99 6.39
C TYR A 378 11.21 8.15 7.87
N ASN A 379 12.03 8.84 8.66
CA ASN A 379 11.79 9.14 10.07
C ASN A 379 10.86 10.36 10.26
N GLY A 380 9.85 10.51 9.41
CA GLY A 380 8.87 11.60 9.44
C GLY A 380 9.21 12.91 8.78
N ASN A 381 8.25 13.40 8.01
CA ASN A 381 8.20 14.70 7.38
C ASN A 381 7.13 15.49 8.12
N PHE A 382 7.55 16.22 9.13
CA PHE A 382 6.65 16.92 10.06
C PHE A 382 6.51 18.41 9.76
N GLY A 383 6.56 18.75 8.46
CA GLY A 383 6.36 20.09 7.93
C GLY A 383 7.57 21.01 7.90
N GLY A 384 7.37 22.28 8.26
CA GLY A 384 8.33 23.36 8.04
C GLY A 384 9.62 23.29 8.88
N SER A 385 10.62 24.10 8.52
CA SER A 385 11.93 24.17 9.19
C SER A 385 11.83 24.43 10.70
N ASP A 386 10.83 25.19 11.12
CA ASP A 386 10.68 25.61 12.51
C ASP A 386 10.18 24.46 13.39
N ALA A 387 9.24 23.65 12.89
CA ALA A 387 8.78 22.43 13.57
C ALA A 387 9.91 21.39 13.66
N LYS A 388 10.66 21.18 12.57
CA LYS A 388 11.85 20.33 12.53
C LYS A 388 12.90 20.78 13.55
N THR A 389 13.09 22.09 13.68
CA THR A 389 13.99 22.69 14.69
C THR A 389 13.49 22.46 16.11
N ALA A 390 12.18 22.58 16.36
CA ALA A 390 11.59 22.32 17.66
C ALA A 390 11.86 20.89 18.13
N ILE A 391 11.68 19.90 17.25
CA ILE A 391 11.95 18.48 17.54
C ILE A 391 13.42 18.23 17.85
N VAL A 392 14.35 18.79 17.05
CA VAL A 392 15.79 18.67 17.33
C VAL A 392 16.17 19.33 18.65
N ASN A 393 15.58 20.48 18.99
CA ASN A 393 15.82 21.14 20.27
C ASN A 393 15.30 20.33 21.45
N ALA A 394 14.13 19.68 21.31
CA ALA A 394 13.61 18.75 22.30
C ALA A 394 14.59 17.57 22.52
N LYS A 395 15.13 16.99 21.43
CA LYS A 395 16.16 15.95 21.54
C LYS A 395 17.40 16.41 22.29
N LYS A 396 17.90 17.62 21.97
CA LYS A 396 19.08 18.20 22.64
C LYS A 396 18.82 18.44 24.13
N ALA A 397 17.58 18.61 24.55
CA ALA A 397 17.20 18.74 25.96
C ALA A 397 17.26 17.39 26.72
N THR A 398 16.99 16.26 26.07
CA THR A 398 17.08 14.92 26.69
C THR A 398 18.50 14.33 26.65
N GLY A 399 19.30 14.69 25.65
CA GLY A 399 20.72 14.34 25.56
C GLY A 399 21.50 15.29 24.65
N LYS A 400 22.42 16.08 25.23
CA LYS A 400 23.05 17.23 24.55
C LYS A 400 23.79 16.91 23.25
N VAL A 401 24.43 15.74 23.16
CA VAL A 401 25.26 15.32 22.01
C VAL A 401 25.10 13.81 21.77
N ARG A 402 25.30 13.39 20.52
CA ARG A 402 25.33 11.99 20.11
C ARG A 402 26.48 11.22 20.77
N LYS A 403 26.43 9.88 20.70
CA LYS A 403 27.50 9.02 21.27
C LYS A 403 28.87 9.27 20.60
N ASP A 404 28.89 9.83 19.39
CA ASP A 404 30.10 10.19 18.64
C ASP A 404 30.58 11.64 18.87
N GLY A 405 29.90 12.41 19.74
CA GLY A 405 30.25 13.77 20.10
C GLY A 405 29.76 14.85 19.12
N LYS A 406 29.01 14.50 18.08
CA LYS A 406 28.38 15.46 17.17
C LYS A 406 27.00 15.90 17.68
N ASP A 407 26.50 16.99 17.11
CA ASP A 407 25.14 17.48 17.31
C ASP A 407 24.12 16.56 16.63
N TRP A 408 22.93 16.48 17.21
CA TRP A 408 21.76 15.90 16.54
C TRP A 408 21.32 16.77 15.35
N VAL A 409 21.02 16.13 14.22
CA VAL A 409 20.33 16.74 13.07
C VAL A 409 18.93 16.14 12.92
N TYR A 410 18.04 16.82 12.20
CA TYR A 410 16.71 16.28 11.92
C TYR A 410 16.83 15.01 11.05
N PRO A 411 16.26 13.87 11.49
CA PRO A 411 16.62 12.57 10.94
C PRO A 411 15.76 12.08 9.77
N GLN A 412 14.88 12.91 9.18
CA GLN A 412 13.91 12.51 8.12
C GLN A 412 14.44 11.39 7.23
N ASP A 413 15.42 11.66 6.38
CA ASP A 413 15.97 10.67 5.43
C ASP A 413 17.28 10.04 5.92
N ILE A 414 17.50 10.01 7.23
CA ILE A 414 18.63 9.32 7.87
C ILE A 414 18.12 7.97 8.42
N VAL A 415 17.83 7.06 7.51
CA VAL A 415 17.24 5.75 7.84
C VAL A 415 17.80 4.67 6.91
N PRO A 416 18.25 3.52 7.44
CA PRO A 416 18.60 2.36 6.63
C PRO A 416 17.34 1.59 6.20
N ALA A 417 17.47 0.57 5.36
CA ALA A 417 16.41 -0.45 5.30
C ALA A 417 16.19 -1.04 6.71
N ARG A 418 14.94 -1.36 7.06
CA ARG A 418 14.56 -1.82 8.40
C ARG A 418 13.91 -3.20 8.37
N VAL A 419 14.07 -3.94 9.47
CA VAL A 419 13.33 -5.16 9.76
C VAL A 419 12.78 -5.03 11.17
N TYR A 420 11.48 -5.28 11.32
CA TYR A 420 10.84 -5.48 12.60
C TYR A 420 10.69 -6.98 12.86
N VAL A 421 11.03 -7.41 14.08
CA VAL A 421 10.76 -8.76 14.58
C VAL A 421 9.82 -8.66 15.78
N GLY A 422 8.62 -9.18 15.62
CA GLY A 422 7.58 -9.22 16.65
C GLY A 422 7.47 -10.61 17.26
N ARG A 423 7.25 -10.68 18.59
CA ARG A 423 7.07 -11.95 19.29
C ARG A 423 5.61 -12.16 19.67
N LYS A 424 5.02 -13.24 19.18
CA LYS A 424 3.62 -13.57 19.43
C LYS A 424 3.39 -14.02 20.87
N GLY A 425 2.25 -13.64 21.43
CA GLY A 425 1.81 -14.03 22.76
C GLY A 425 2.46 -13.26 23.91
N TYR A 426 3.03 -12.09 23.64
CA TYR A 426 3.61 -11.19 24.64
C TYR A 426 2.94 -9.83 24.57
N ASP A 427 2.69 -9.23 25.75
CA ASP A 427 2.22 -7.86 25.88
C ASP A 427 3.36 -6.85 25.69
N ALA A 428 3.02 -5.56 25.62
CA ALA A 428 3.98 -4.47 25.41
C ALA A 428 5.10 -4.35 26.46
N THR A 429 4.97 -5.02 27.62
CA THR A 429 6.02 -5.07 28.64
C THR A 429 7.01 -6.23 28.45
N GLY A 430 6.75 -7.10 27.47
CA GLY A 430 7.51 -8.33 27.27
C GLY A 430 7.07 -9.48 28.18
N THR A 431 5.86 -9.40 28.74
CA THR A 431 5.28 -10.46 29.58
C THR A 431 4.38 -11.37 28.74
N LYS A 432 4.48 -12.68 28.92
CA LYS A 432 3.63 -13.65 28.22
C LYS A 432 2.17 -13.49 28.68
N CYS A 433 1.25 -13.22 27.76
CA CYS A 433 -0.16 -12.97 28.10
C CYS A 433 -1.02 -14.26 28.18
N GLU A 434 -0.51 -15.40 27.72
CA GLU A 434 -1.19 -16.70 27.73
C GLU A 434 -2.63 -16.62 27.16
N ALA A 435 -3.65 -17.05 27.90
CA ALA A 435 -5.05 -17.02 27.45
C ALA A 435 -5.65 -15.61 27.33
N LYS A 436 -4.94 -14.56 27.79
CA LYS A 436 -5.41 -13.17 27.77
C LYS A 436 -4.95 -12.38 26.56
N CYS A 437 -4.18 -12.99 25.65
CA CYS A 437 -3.62 -12.27 24.50
C CYS A 437 -4.72 -11.69 23.60
N GLY A 438 -4.67 -10.38 23.41
CA GLY A 438 -5.51 -9.64 22.48
C GLY A 438 -5.05 -9.79 21.03
N PHE A 439 -5.61 -8.95 20.16
CA PHE A 439 -5.30 -8.97 18.73
C PHE A 439 -3.82 -8.65 18.46
N LEU A 440 -3.28 -7.58 19.06
CA LEU A 440 -1.89 -7.18 18.83
C LEU A 440 -0.90 -8.21 19.37
N GLU A 441 -1.13 -8.77 20.56
CA GLU A 441 -0.23 -9.75 21.17
C GLU A 441 -0.19 -11.06 20.37
N ARG A 442 -1.34 -11.58 19.93
CA ARG A 442 -1.38 -12.82 19.13
C ARG A 442 -0.68 -12.68 17.78
N ASN A 443 -0.73 -11.50 17.19
CA ASN A 443 -0.07 -11.20 15.93
C ASN A 443 1.36 -10.69 16.11
N GLY A 444 1.89 -10.67 17.35
CA GLY A 444 3.25 -10.20 17.63
C GLY A 444 3.46 -8.72 17.35
N LEU A 445 2.40 -7.91 17.34
CA LEU A 445 2.39 -6.47 17.09
C LEU A 445 2.33 -5.62 18.38
N ALA A 446 2.41 -6.27 19.54
CA ALA A 446 2.49 -5.59 20.84
C ALA A 446 3.93 -5.50 21.37
N PHE A 447 4.79 -6.46 21.05
CA PHE A 447 6.15 -6.56 21.58
C PHE A 447 7.14 -7.01 20.51
N GLY A 448 8.10 -6.14 20.18
CA GLY A 448 9.05 -6.38 19.12
C GLY A 448 10.32 -5.55 19.21
N GLN A 449 11.22 -5.78 18.27
CA GLN A 449 12.48 -5.07 18.10
C GLN A 449 12.65 -4.67 16.64
N VAL A 450 13.02 -3.40 16.41
CA VAL A 450 13.42 -2.90 15.09
C VAL A 450 14.93 -3.04 14.91
N TYR A 451 15.33 -3.47 13.72
CA TYR A 451 16.70 -3.64 13.26
C TYR A 451 16.92 -2.82 11.99
N GLY A 452 18.11 -2.23 11.84
CA GLY A 452 18.53 -1.55 10.62
C GLY A 452 19.65 -2.31 9.89
N PHE A 453 19.66 -2.23 8.56
CA PHE A 453 20.75 -2.78 7.75
C PHE A 453 22.04 -1.98 7.98
N ALA A 454 23.09 -2.68 8.39
CA ALA A 454 24.40 -2.12 8.71
C ALA A 454 25.49 -2.82 7.91
N VAL A 455 26.48 -2.04 7.47
CA VAL A 455 27.60 -2.50 6.62
C VAL A 455 28.93 -2.28 7.34
N ASP A 456 29.90 -3.15 7.07
CA ASP A 456 31.27 -2.98 7.56
C ASP A 456 31.98 -1.88 6.76
N THR A 457 32.37 -0.81 7.44
CA THR A 457 33.03 0.36 6.83
C THR A 457 34.41 0.05 6.25
N ALA A 458 34.99 -1.11 6.59
CA ALA A 458 36.22 -1.59 5.95
C ALA A 458 35.99 -2.11 4.52
N THR A 459 34.79 -2.60 4.20
CA THR A 459 34.45 -3.19 2.89
C THR A 459 33.51 -2.30 2.07
N VAL A 460 32.64 -1.53 2.73
CA VAL A 460 31.71 -0.59 2.10
C VAL A 460 32.05 0.82 2.58
N THR A 461 32.76 1.56 1.73
CA THR A 461 33.25 2.92 2.05
C THR A 461 32.31 4.03 1.60
N THR A 462 31.24 3.69 0.88
CA THR A 462 30.24 4.63 0.36
C THR A 462 28.90 4.47 1.07
N ASN A 463 28.19 5.60 1.22
CA ASN A 463 26.79 5.58 1.67
C ASN A 463 25.88 5.00 0.58
N ARG A 464 24.64 4.67 0.95
CA ARG A 464 23.71 3.90 0.11
C ARG A 464 23.49 4.52 -1.26
N ASP A 465 23.17 5.80 -1.36
CA ASP A 465 22.89 6.43 -2.66
C ASP A 465 24.16 6.56 -3.51
N ALA A 466 25.28 6.91 -2.88
CA ALA A 466 26.56 7.02 -3.57
C ALA A 466 27.04 5.67 -4.15
N TRP A 467 26.68 4.55 -3.50
CA TRP A 467 26.98 3.22 -4.01
C TRP A 467 26.11 2.86 -5.23
N HIS A 468 24.85 3.28 -5.30
CA HIS A 468 23.98 2.93 -6.43
C HIS A 468 24.25 3.78 -7.69
N LYS A 469 24.86 4.96 -7.52
CA LYS A 469 25.17 5.89 -8.62
C LYS A 469 26.18 5.29 -9.60
N GLY A 470 25.72 5.03 -10.82
CA GLY A 470 26.56 4.50 -11.91
C GLY A 470 26.96 3.03 -11.76
N ASN A 471 26.55 2.36 -10.68
CA ASN A 471 26.77 0.93 -10.52
C ASN A 471 25.74 0.15 -11.33
N ASN A 472 26.26 -0.74 -12.18
CA ASN A 472 25.45 -1.65 -12.98
C ASN A 472 25.59 -3.06 -12.45
N ARG A 473 24.55 -3.87 -12.65
CA ARG A 473 24.64 -5.31 -12.46
C ARG A 473 25.58 -5.91 -13.52
N THR A 474 26.78 -6.30 -13.10
CA THR A 474 27.80 -6.94 -13.96
C THR A 474 28.11 -8.36 -13.49
N ALA A 475 28.97 -9.10 -14.19
CA ALA A 475 29.39 -10.43 -13.75
C ALA A 475 30.20 -10.47 -12.43
N SER A 476 30.61 -9.31 -11.90
CA SER A 476 31.36 -9.23 -10.65
C SER A 476 30.42 -8.98 -9.47
N PRO A 477 30.24 -9.94 -8.54
CA PRO A 477 29.34 -9.78 -7.40
C PRO A 477 29.65 -8.55 -6.55
N ALA A 478 30.92 -8.16 -6.44
CA ALA A 478 31.34 -6.98 -5.68
C ALA A 478 30.75 -5.65 -6.21
N THR A 479 30.21 -5.65 -7.43
CA THR A 479 29.59 -4.45 -8.03
C THR A 479 28.08 -4.35 -7.80
N HIS A 480 27.45 -5.43 -7.31
CA HIS A 480 25.99 -5.47 -7.15
C HIS A 480 25.53 -6.22 -5.89
N THR A 481 26.44 -6.70 -5.04
CA THR A 481 26.11 -7.34 -3.76
C THR A 481 26.89 -6.72 -2.60
N ILE A 482 26.25 -6.66 -1.44
CA ILE A 482 26.84 -6.19 -0.18
C ILE A 482 26.50 -7.20 0.92
N SER A 483 27.50 -7.55 1.73
CA SER A 483 27.29 -8.27 2.99
C SER A 483 27.10 -7.28 4.13
N GLY A 484 26.22 -7.63 5.08
CA GLY A 484 25.90 -6.75 6.20
C GLY A 484 25.40 -7.50 7.43
N LYS A 485 24.83 -6.73 8.35
CA LYS A 485 24.12 -7.18 9.54
C LYS A 485 22.80 -6.45 9.65
N TRP A 486 21.79 -7.11 10.19
CA TRP A 486 20.62 -6.45 10.77
C TRP A 486 20.91 -6.20 12.24
N ALA A 487 21.12 -4.95 12.62
CA ALA A 487 21.51 -4.55 13.97
C ALA A 487 20.37 -3.81 14.67
N PRO A 488 20.06 -4.13 15.94
CA PRO A 488 18.97 -3.49 16.66
C PRO A 488 19.31 -2.04 17.03
N ILE A 489 18.24 -1.26 17.26
CA ILE A 489 18.33 0.03 17.96
C ILE A 489 17.97 -0.16 19.44
N ASP A 490 18.47 0.75 20.29
CA ASP A 490 18.21 0.71 21.75
C ASP A 490 16.73 0.93 22.12
N TRP A 491 15.93 1.46 21.19
CA TRP A 491 14.52 1.74 21.40
C TRP A 491 13.61 0.54 21.13
N LYS A 492 12.55 0.44 21.94
CA LYS A 492 11.40 -0.46 21.75
C LYS A 492 10.13 0.28 22.14
N PHE A 493 9.07 0.09 21.36
CA PHE A 493 7.77 0.63 21.70
C PHE A 493 7.18 -0.02 22.97
N ASN A 494 6.51 0.79 23.78
CA ASN A 494 5.72 0.35 24.92
C ASN A 494 4.46 1.22 25.04
N SER A 495 3.29 0.65 24.79
CA SER A 495 2.01 1.36 24.83
C SER A 495 1.64 1.92 26.21
N SER A 496 2.24 1.39 27.29
CA SER A 496 2.04 1.92 28.66
C SER A 496 2.98 3.08 29.00
N ALA A 497 3.96 3.38 28.15
CA ALA A 497 5.00 4.39 28.38
C ALA A 497 5.36 5.09 27.08
N ILE A 498 4.34 5.63 26.39
CA ILE A 498 4.51 6.35 25.12
C ILE A 498 5.38 7.59 25.34
N THR A 499 6.32 7.79 24.42
CA THR A 499 7.17 8.98 24.35
C THR A 499 6.82 9.80 23.11
N ASN A 500 7.24 11.06 23.11
CA ASN A 500 7.25 11.86 21.89
C ASN A 500 8.41 11.43 20.97
N VAL A 501 8.37 11.87 19.72
CA VAL A 501 9.32 11.48 18.65
C VAL A 501 10.79 11.75 18.97
N GLU A 502 11.11 12.74 19.82
CA GLU A 502 12.49 13.00 20.26
C GLU A 502 13.12 11.85 21.07
N ASP A 503 12.31 11.05 21.75
CA ASP A 503 12.75 9.89 22.53
C ASP A 503 12.31 8.56 21.90
N ALA A 504 11.86 8.60 20.64
CA ALA A 504 11.49 7.43 19.85
C ALA A 504 12.63 6.97 18.91
N ASP A 505 12.34 6.07 17.98
CA ASP A 505 13.29 5.42 17.08
C ASP A 505 14.06 6.36 16.15
N LEU A 506 13.45 7.48 15.75
CA LEU A 506 13.89 8.36 14.66
C LEU A 506 15.39 8.74 14.74
N PHE A 507 15.88 9.06 15.94
CA PHE A 507 17.26 9.55 16.12
C PHE A 507 18.31 8.43 16.21
N HIS A 508 17.92 7.17 16.41
CA HIS A 508 18.85 6.08 16.69
C HIS A 508 19.73 5.71 15.50
N TRP A 509 19.30 6.00 14.27
CA TRP A 509 20.06 5.71 13.05
C TRP A 509 21.29 6.59 12.84
N GLN A 510 21.42 7.67 13.62
CA GLN A 510 22.61 8.54 13.63
C GLN A 510 23.72 7.98 14.53
N ASP A 511 23.39 7.07 15.44
CA ASP A 511 24.36 6.40 16.29
C ASP A 511 24.94 5.15 15.60
N LYS A 512 26.03 4.63 16.17
CA LYS A 512 26.60 3.35 15.69
C LYS A 512 25.66 2.19 16.01
N PRO A 513 25.57 1.18 15.12
CA PRO A 513 24.81 -0.04 15.37
C PRO A 513 25.25 -0.75 16.66
N VAL A 514 24.29 -1.29 17.39
CA VAL A 514 24.53 -2.04 18.64
C VAL A 514 24.84 -3.49 18.27
N LEU A 515 26.12 -3.86 18.25
CA LEU A 515 26.57 -5.21 17.91
C LEU A 515 27.43 -5.80 19.05
N PRO A 516 27.35 -7.12 19.30
CA PRO A 516 28.15 -7.77 20.33
C PRO A 516 29.63 -7.79 19.92
N SER A 517 30.52 -7.84 20.92
CA SER A 517 31.98 -7.85 20.69
C SER A 517 32.49 -9.06 19.90
N SER A 518 31.66 -10.10 19.73
CA SER A 518 31.96 -11.25 18.88
C SER A 518 31.88 -10.93 17.38
N VAL A 519 31.22 -9.83 17.00
CA VAL A 519 31.17 -9.36 15.60
C VAL A 519 32.42 -8.52 15.34
N SER A 520 33.33 -9.03 14.50
CA SER A 520 34.50 -8.30 14.03
C SER A 520 34.14 -7.28 12.95
N GLY A 521 34.84 -6.14 12.92
CA GLY A 521 34.65 -5.09 11.92
C GLY A 521 34.19 -3.78 12.56
N THR A 522 34.03 -2.72 11.75
CA THR A 522 33.47 -1.45 12.21
C THR A 522 32.23 -1.15 11.41
N TYR A 523 31.06 -1.29 12.02
CA TYR A 523 29.78 -1.17 11.32
C TYR A 523 29.17 0.22 11.44
N GLN A 524 28.43 0.60 10.40
CA GLN A 524 27.53 1.75 10.38
C GLN A 524 26.20 1.36 9.73
N PHE A 525 25.11 1.99 10.14
CA PHE A 525 23.84 1.86 9.41
C PHE A 525 24.02 2.40 7.99
N TRP A 526 23.54 1.64 6.99
CA TRP A 526 23.70 1.99 5.59
C TRP A 526 22.59 2.95 5.13
N THR A 527 22.71 4.20 5.57
CA THR A 527 21.78 5.28 5.23
C THR A 527 22.14 5.94 3.90
N ALA A 528 21.21 6.72 3.37
CA ALA A 528 21.30 7.41 2.07
C ALA A 528 22.59 8.24 1.92
N ALA A 529 22.86 9.11 2.89
CA ALA A 529 23.98 10.06 2.88
C ALA A 529 24.80 10.08 4.19
N GLY A 530 24.77 8.98 4.96
CA GLY A 530 25.47 8.85 6.24
C GLY A 530 24.64 9.35 7.43
N PRO A 531 25.23 9.40 8.64
CA PRO A 531 24.48 9.70 9.87
C PRO A 531 24.21 11.20 10.09
N ASP A 532 24.71 12.08 9.23
CA ASP A 532 24.71 13.53 9.46
C ASP A 532 23.82 14.30 8.49
N LYS A 533 23.24 13.61 7.49
CA LYS A 533 22.52 14.25 6.40
C LYS A 533 21.52 13.28 5.78
N GLY A 534 20.31 13.77 5.50
CA GLY A 534 19.34 13.07 4.65
C GLY A 534 19.85 12.92 3.20
N GLY A 535 19.36 11.88 2.53
CA GLY A 535 19.52 11.65 1.10
C GLY A 535 18.19 11.21 0.49
N ALA A 536 18.21 10.34 -0.51
CA ALA A 536 16.98 9.73 -1.00
C ALA A 536 16.32 8.88 0.09
N LYS A 537 14.99 8.88 0.15
CA LYS A 537 14.22 8.02 1.05
C LYS A 537 14.15 6.59 0.49
N THR A 538 14.01 5.61 1.37
CA THR A 538 13.58 4.26 0.98
C THR A 538 12.09 4.28 0.70
N GLU A 539 11.64 3.79 -0.45
CA GLU A 539 10.24 3.86 -0.91
C GLU A 539 9.47 2.57 -0.65
N HIS A 540 8.61 2.09 -1.55
CA HIS A 540 7.91 0.83 -1.30
C HIS A 540 8.84 -0.38 -1.27
N ASN A 541 8.33 -1.40 -0.61
CA ASN A 541 8.92 -2.72 -0.55
C ASN A 541 7.89 -3.79 -0.90
N SER A 542 8.40 -4.98 -1.21
CA SER A 542 7.59 -6.16 -1.45
C SER A 542 8.30 -7.39 -0.92
N PRO A 543 7.60 -8.29 -0.21
CA PRO A 543 8.19 -9.53 0.26
C PRO A 543 8.49 -10.48 -0.90
N SER A 544 9.36 -11.47 -0.67
CA SER A 544 9.45 -12.61 -1.59
C SER A 544 8.06 -13.25 -1.74
N PRO A 545 7.53 -13.38 -2.98
CA PRO A 545 6.20 -13.93 -3.23
C PRO A 545 6.07 -15.40 -2.83
N VAL A 546 7.18 -16.10 -2.64
CA VAL A 546 7.23 -17.51 -2.24
C VAL A 546 7.65 -17.72 -0.78
N GLY A 547 7.70 -16.66 0.03
CA GLY A 547 7.91 -16.75 1.47
C GLY A 547 9.35 -17.08 1.89
N GLU A 548 10.34 -16.63 1.14
CA GLU A 548 11.74 -16.64 1.59
C GLU A 548 12.02 -15.50 2.60
N HIS A 549 13.14 -15.56 3.32
CA HIS A 549 13.52 -14.56 4.35
C HIS A 549 14.12 -13.27 3.73
N LYS A 550 13.45 -12.73 2.72
CA LYS A 550 13.93 -11.59 1.93
C LYS A 550 12.78 -10.74 1.38
N PHE A 551 13.10 -9.50 1.05
CA PHE A 551 12.18 -8.54 0.45
C PHE A 551 12.97 -7.63 -0.51
N VAL A 552 12.28 -7.08 -1.51
CA VAL A 552 12.81 -6.03 -2.38
C VAL A 552 12.41 -4.66 -1.84
N GLN A 553 13.23 -3.65 -2.03
CA GLN A 553 13.03 -2.29 -1.55
C GLN A 553 13.50 -1.28 -2.60
N SER A 554 12.66 -0.30 -2.93
CA SER A 554 13.00 0.83 -3.82
C SER A 554 13.43 2.08 -3.04
N SER A 555 13.77 3.14 -3.79
CA SER A 555 14.29 4.41 -3.31
C SER A 555 13.90 5.55 -4.25
N THR A 556 13.78 6.78 -3.72
CA THR A 556 13.56 7.98 -4.54
C THR A 556 14.67 8.28 -5.53
N ALA A 557 15.89 7.79 -5.26
CA ALA A 557 16.99 7.90 -6.21
C ALA A 557 16.83 7.02 -7.47
N GLY A 558 15.77 6.20 -7.57
CA GLY A 558 15.51 5.39 -8.76
C GLY A 558 16.22 4.02 -8.80
N TYR A 559 16.69 3.50 -7.67
CA TYR A 559 17.25 2.15 -7.58
C TYR A 559 16.36 1.23 -6.73
N PHE A 560 16.52 -0.08 -6.93
CA PHE A 560 15.88 -1.09 -6.11
C PHE A 560 16.69 -2.39 -6.05
N GLY A 561 16.56 -3.11 -4.94
CA GLY A 561 17.29 -4.36 -4.71
C GLY A 561 16.74 -5.19 -3.57
N ILE A 562 17.22 -6.42 -3.48
CA ILE A 562 16.76 -7.47 -2.58
C ILE A 562 17.62 -7.46 -1.31
N TYR A 563 16.96 -7.36 -0.17
CA TYR A 563 17.53 -7.52 1.15
C TYR A 563 17.18 -8.91 1.70
N GLU A 564 18.17 -9.65 2.18
CA GLU A 564 17.99 -10.99 2.76
C GLU A 564 18.46 -11.05 4.22
N VAL A 565 17.71 -11.76 5.05
CA VAL A 565 18.03 -12.07 6.46
C VAL A 565 18.55 -13.51 6.57
N GLN A 566 19.82 -13.71 6.23
CA GLN A 566 20.43 -15.04 6.01
C GLN A 566 20.38 -15.97 7.22
N SER A 567 20.51 -15.43 8.45
CA SER A 567 20.52 -16.24 9.68
C SER A 567 19.21 -16.19 10.48
N MET A 568 18.10 -15.79 9.85
CA MET A 568 16.78 -15.62 10.48
C MET A 568 16.37 -16.81 11.37
N VAL A 569 16.13 -17.98 10.76
CA VAL A 569 15.60 -19.17 11.46
C VAL A 569 16.53 -19.62 12.58
N THR A 570 17.84 -19.70 12.29
CA THR A 570 18.85 -20.13 13.27
C THR A 570 18.87 -19.22 14.49
N LYS A 571 18.83 -17.89 14.29
CA LYS A 571 18.86 -16.91 15.39
C LYS A 571 17.56 -16.91 16.19
N LEU A 572 16.40 -16.94 15.53
CA LEU A 572 15.10 -16.97 16.20
C LEU A 572 14.91 -18.24 17.04
N THR A 573 15.33 -19.40 16.53
CA THR A 573 15.25 -20.68 17.27
C THR A 573 16.03 -20.64 18.59
N THR A 574 17.12 -19.86 18.64
CA THR A 574 17.96 -19.73 19.85
C THR A 574 17.55 -18.58 20.77
N ALA A 575 16.56 -17.77 20.39
CA ALA A 575 16.15 -16.61 21.19
C ALA A 575 15.44 -17.05 22.48
N ALA A 576 15.99 -16.64 23.63
CA ALA A 576 15.38 -16.89 24.94
C ALA A 576 13.96 -16.30 25.01
N ALA A 577 13.10 -16.82 25.90
CA ALA A 577 11.74 -16.30 26.10
C ALA A 577 11.75 -14.80 26.43
N GLY A 578 10.87 -14.02 25.77
CA GLY A 578 10.81 -12.56 25.91
C GLY A 578 12.03 -11.80 25.34
N ALA A 579 12.97 -12.47 24.68
CA ALA A 579 14.14 -11.85 24.07
C ALA A 579 14.09 -11.86 22.54
N PHE A 580 14.97 -11.06 21.93
CA PHE A 580 15.20 -10.98 20.49
C PHE A 580 16.69 -11.19 20.19
N PRO A 581 17.06 -11.67 18.99
CA PRO A 581 18.46 -11.82 18.60
C PRO A 581 19.26 -10.51 18.68
N GLU A 582 20.53 -10.59 19.06
CA GLU A 582 21.41 -9.41 19.10
C GLU A 582 21.72 -8.84 17.70
N TYR A 583 21.64 -9.67 16.66
CA TYR A 583 21.74 -9.29 15.25
C TYR A 583 21.37 -10.48 14.34
N PHE A 584 21.18 -10.20 13.05
CA PHE A 584 21.15 -11.22 11.98
C PHE A 584 22.24 -10.95 10.94
N ASP A 585 22.72 -12.02 10.30
CA ASP A 585 23.56 -11.92 9.12
C ASP A 585 22.70 -11.54 7.91
N ALA A 586 23.25 -10.70 7.02
CA ALA A 586 22.47 -10.08 5.97
C ALA A 586 23.24 -9.99 4.65
N SER A 587 22.48 -9.94 3.56
CA SER A 587 22.97 -9.53 2.24
C SER A 587 22.02 -8.55 1.57
N TYR A 588 22.57 -7.74 0.69
CA TYR A 588 21.85 -6.92 -0.27
C TYR A 588 22.30 -7.30 -1.68
N GLU A 589 21.36 -7.41 -2.62
CA GLU A 589 21.58 -7.67 -4.03
C GLU A 589 20.83 -6.62 -4.87
N MET A 590 21.57 -5.79 -5.61
CA MET A 590 20.99 -4.78 -6.49
C MET A 590 20.37 -5.42 -7.73
N ILE A 591 19.14 -5.04 -8.05
CA ILE A 591 18.47 -5.40 -9.31
C ILE A 591 18.74 -4.32 -10.35
N GLU A 592 18.47 -3.07 -9.99
CA GLU A 592 18.68 -1.88 -10.83
C GLU A 592 19.32 -0.77 -9.99
N GLY A 593 20.34 -0.12 -10.55
CA GLY A 593 21.00 1.04 -9.95
C GLY A 593 20.51 2.35 -10.55
N GLU A 594 21.06 3.48 -10.11
CA GLU A 594 20.78 4.78 -10.73
C GLU A 594 21.61 4.87 -12.04
N THR A 595 21.10 4.24 -13.10
CA THR A 595 21.75 4.08 -14.41
C THR A 595 20.81 4.36 -15.57
N ASP A 596 21.38 4.59 -16.76
CA ASP A 596 20.60 4.80 -17.98
C ASP A 596 19.82 3.53 -18.38
N ILE A 597 18.49 3.66 -18.45
CA ILE A 597 17.54 2.60 -18.81
C ILE A 597 16.92 2.81 -20.21
N ASN A 598 17.19 3.92 -20.91
CA ASN A 598 16.45 4.30 -22.13
C ASN A 598 16.44 3.19 -23.19
N THR A 599 17.61 2.60 -23.45
CA THR A 599 17.75 1.51 -24.45
C THR A 599 17.24 0.15 -23.96
N ARG A 600 16.88 0.06 -22.68
CA ARG A 600 16.41 -1.15 -22.00
C ARG A 600 14.90 -1.13 -21.76
N ILE A 601 14.23 0.00 -22.05
CA ILE A 601 12.78 0.12 -22.06
C ILE A 601 12.21 -0.36 -23.40
N LYS A 602 11.33 -1.36 -23.33
CA LYS A 602 10.50 -1.78 -24.44
C LYS A 602 9.17 -1.04 -24.35
N LEU A 603 9.01 -0.03 -25.20
CA LEU A 603 7.74 0.69 -25.28
C LEU A 603 6.60 -0.19 -25.78
N CYS A 604 6.90 -1.14 -26.68
CA CYS A 604 5.91 -1.96 -27.34
C CYS A 604 6.34 -3.43 -27.38
N ALA A 605 5.36 -4.33 -27.25
CA ALA A 605 5.57 -5.74 -27.53
C ALA A 605 5.96 -5.95 -28.99
N ALA A 606 6.95 -6.83 -29.24
CA ALA A 606 7.45 -7.09 -30.57
C ALA A 606 6.35 -7.63 -31.49
N GLY A 607 6.23 -7.08 -32.71
CA GLY A 607 5.24 -7.53 -33.69
C GLY A 607 3.78 -7.14 -33.40
N SER A 608 3.50 -6.43 -32.31
CA SER A 608 2.14 -5.98 -31.95
C SER A 608 1.63 -4.82 -32.81
N GLY A 609 2.52 -4.06 -33.44
CA GLY A 609 2.17 -2.84 -34.18
C GLY A 609 1.72 -1.67 -33.29
N CYS A 610 1.86 -1.78 -31.95
CA CYS A 610 1.49 -0.69 -31.05
C CYS A 610 2.39 0.54 -31.20
N ALA A 611 1.88 1.69 -30.74
CA ALA A 611 2.60 2.96 -30.71
C ALA A 611 2.64 3.53 -29.28
N GLN A 612 2.89 2.69 -28.29
CA GLN A 612 2.93 3.09 -26.88
C GLN A 612 4.05 4.09 -26.55
N GLY A 613 3.86 4.80 -25.43
CA GLY A 613 4.82 5.70 -24.81
C GLY A 613 5.10 6.98 -25.58
N LYS A 614 4.46 7.22 -26.73
CA LYS A 614 4.70 8.43 -27.53
C LYS A 614 4.10 9.67 -26.88
N LEU A 615 4.81 10.79 -26.98
CA LEU A 615 4.43 12.06 -26.35
C LEU A 615 4.09 13.13 -27.40
N ALA A 616 3.10 13.96 -27.10
CA ALA A 616 2.39 14.78 -28.08
C ALA A 616 3.21 15.83 -28.84
N LYS A 617 4.33 16.33 -28.29
CA LYS A 617 4.88 17.63 -28.72
C LYS A 617 6.39 17.78 -28.83
N SER A 618 7.16 16.70 -28.86
CA SER A 618 8.61 16.86 -28.75
C SER A 618 9.47 15.89 -29.54
N GLY A 619 8.88 14.95 -30.28
CA GLY A 619 9.63 13.85 -30.90
C GLY A 619 10.23 12.88 -29.88
N LYS A 620 9.78 12.99 -28.63
CA LYS A 620 10.21 12.22 -27.47
C LYS A 620 9.19 11.12 -27.14
N ASP A 621 9.58 10.22 -26.24
CA ASP A 621 8.72 9.15 -25.74
C ASP A 621 9.03 8.78 -24.28
N ALA A 622 8.26 7.84 -23.74
CA ALA A 622 8.29 7.41 -22.34
C ALA A 622 9.55 6.61 -21.97
N THR A 623 10.55 6.51 -22.86
CA THR A 623 11.88 6.03 -22.45
C THR A 623 12.56 7.02 -21.50
N GLU A 624 12.25 8.31 -21.61
CA GLU A 624 12.77 9.37 -20.74
C GLU A 624 11.71 9.81 -19.71
N MET A 625 12.15 10.16 -18.51
CA MET A 625 11.31 10.73 -17.44
C MET A 625 11.40 12.25 -17.45
N TYR A 626 10.30 12.97 -17.65
CA TYR A 626 10.26 14.43 -17.68
C TYR A 626 9.93 15.02 -16.31
N ASP A 627 10.95 15.00 -15.44
CA ASP A 627 10.96 15.56 -14.08
C ASP A 627 10.53 17.01 -14.13
N GLY A 628 9.62 17.39 -13.24
CA GLY A 628 8.79 18.56 -13.41
C GLY A 628 9.46 19.95 -13.35
N GLY A 629 10.78 20.02 -13.46
CA GLY A 629 11.58 21.23 -13.56
C GLY A 629 11.84 21.73 -14.99
N THR A 630 12.23 22.99 -15.08
CA THR A 630 12.81 23.57 -16.29
C THR A 630 14.31 23.75 -16.08
N ASN A 631 15.10 23.42 -17.09
CA ASN A 631 16.48 23.91 -17.17
C ASN A 631 16.48 25.45 -17.17
N THR A 632 17.63 26.06 -16.89
CA THR A 632 17.78 27.53 -16.88
C THR A 632 17.43 28.19 -18.22
N ASP A 633 17.44 27.42 -19.31
CA ASP A 633 17.05 27.86 -20.67
C ASP A 633 15.55 27.67 -20.97
N GLY A 634 14.76 27.21 -20.01
CA GLY A 634 13.33 26.96 -20.14
C GLY A 634 12.97 25.62 -20.80
N SER A 635 13.95 24.81 -21.19
CA SER A 635 13.70 23.45 -21.68
C SER A 635 13.26 22.52 -20.56
N GLU A 636 12.49 21.48 -20.92
CA GLU A 636 12.02 20.45 -19.98
C GLU A 636 13.23 19.69 -19.42
N LYS A 637 13.35 19.58 -18.09
CA LYS A 637 14.31 18.69 -17.46
C LYS A 637 13.88 17.25 -17.72
N TRP A 638 14.85 16.36 -17.89
CA TRP A 638 14.58 14.95 -18.11
C TRP A 638 15.69 14.07 -17.54
N LYS A 639 15.36 12.80 -17.29
CA LYS A 639 16.26 11.76 -16.81
C LYS A 639 16.17 10.52 -17.69
N THR A 640 17.28 9.79 -17.76
CA THR A 640 17.35 8.47 -18.42
C THR A 640 17.33 7.32 -17.43
N THR A 641 17.24 7.62 -16.14
CA THR A 641 17.14 6.64 -15.07
C THR A 641 15.67 6.43 -14.69
N PHE A 642 15.42 5.45 -13.83
CA PHE A 642 14.26 5.58 -12.95
C PHE A 642 14.45 6.76 -12.01
N GLU A 643 13.34 7.25 -11.46
CA GLU A 643 13.30 8.27 -10.40
C GLU A 643 12.07 7.97 -9.54
N ASP A 644 12.16 8.23 -8.22
CA ASP A 644 10.98 8.18 -7.35
C ASP A 644 10.18 6.89 -7.55
N VAL A 645 10.86 5.73 -7.44
CA VAL A 645 10.22 4.43 -7.60
C VAL A 645 9.35 4.18 -6.38
N ASP A 646 8.15 4.73 -6.45
CA ASP A 646 7.19 4.70 -5.38
C ASP A 646 6.48 3.34 -5.37
N GLY A 647 5.68 2.95 -6.36
CA GLY A 647 5.11 1.59 -6.43
C GLY A 647 6.09 0.46 -6.76
N LEU A 648 6.13 -0.59 -5.92
CA LEU A 648 6.92 -1.80 -6.17
C LEU A 648 6.21 -3.07 -5.67
N GLU A 649 6.03 -4.05 -6.54
CA GLU A 649 5.54 -5.40 -6.20
C GLU A 649 6.43 -6.49 -6.84
N TRP A 650 6.82 -7.48 -6.04
CA TRP A 650 7.55 -8.66 -6.47
C TRP A 650 6.60 -9.84 -6.63
N ILE A 651 6.42 -10.29 -7.87
CA ILE A 651 5.54 -11.39 -8.23
C ILE A 651 6.34 -12.60 -8.71
N ALA A 652 5.89 -13.80 -8.34
CA ALA A 652 6.40 -15.06 -8.88
C ALA A 652 5.45 -15.55 -9.97
N ALA A 653 6.00 -16.06 -11.07
CA ALA A 653 5.24 -16.67 -12.14
C ALA A 653 5.76 -18.06 -12.48
N ALA A 654 4.90 -18.90 -13.06
CA ALA A 654 5.32 -20.17 -13.63
C ALA A 654 6.41 -19.93 -14.68
N PRO A 655 7.44 -20.79 -14.73
CA PRO A 655 8.63 -20.51 -15.50
C PRO A 655 8.34 -20.49 -16.99
N THR A 656 8.90 -19.49 -17.67
CA THR A 656 8.98 -19.45 -19.13
C THR A 656 9.97 -20.52 -19.61
N SER A 657 9.76 -21.11 -20.79
CA SER A 657 10.60 -22.20 -21.28
C SER A 657 12.08 -21.76 -21.43
N GLY A 658 12.97 -22.22 -20.54
CA GLY A 658 14.39 -21.85 -20.55
C GLY A 658 15.16 -22.29 -19.29
N SER A 659 16.49 -22.12 -19.28
CA SER A 659 17.34 -22.34 -18.10
C SER A 659 17.41 -21.09 -17.23
N GLY A 660 17.24 -21.21 -15.90
CA GLY A 660 17.44 -20.10 -14.96
C GLY A 660 16.33 -19.87 -13.94
N ALA A 661 15.26 -20.67 -13.95
CA ALA A 661 14.19 -20.58 -12.97
C ALA A 661 14.68 -20.84 -11.53
N SER A 662 14.16 -20.05 -10.60
CA SER A 662 14.30 -20.28 -9.16
C SER A 662 13.50 -21.51 -8.73
N SER A 663 13.81 -22.07 -7.55
CA SER A 663 13.09 -23.20 -6.99
C SER A 663 12.82 -23.04 -5.51
N VAL A 664 11.62 -23.41 -5.08
CA VAL A 664 11.19 -23.37 -3.68
C VAL A 664 10.42 -24.64 -3.34
N THR A 665 10.48 -25.08 -2.09
CA THR A 665 9.60 -26.16 -1.60
C THR A 665 8.55 -25.56 -0.68
N LEU A 666 7.28 -25.71 -1.04
CA LEU A 666 6.13 -25.23 -0.27
C LEU A 666 5.22 -26.42 0.05
N HIS A 667 4.91 -26.64 1.32
CA HIS A 667 4.11 -27.77 1.80
C HIS A 667 4.57 -29.15 1.28
N GLY A 668 5.88 -29.36 1.19
CA GLY A 668 6.47 -30.61 0.71
C GLY A 668 6.45 -30.80 -0.80
N VAL A 669 6.04 -29.79 -1.57
CA VAL A 669 6.01 -29.80 -3.03
C VAL A 669 7.03 -28.80 -3.57
N ALA A 670 7.87 -29.25 -4.51
CA ALA A 670 8.82 -28.40 -5.20
C ALA A 670 8.12 -27.63 -6.33
N TYR A 671 8.33 -26.32 -6.37
CA TYR A 671 7.87 -25.42 -7.42
C TYR A 671 9.09 -24.77 -8.08
N SER A 672 9.05 -24.63 -9.40
CA SER A 672 9.95 -23.77 -10.16
C SER A 672 9.22 -22.48 -10.53
N TYR A 673 9.91 -21.35 -10.55
CA TYR A 673 9.31 -20.05 -10.83
C TYR A 673 10.31 -19.04 -11.39
N ASP A 674 9.77 -18.05 -12.09
CA ASP A 674 10.48 -16.84 -12.52
C ASP A 674 10.03 -15.65 -11.66
N ASP A 675 10.97 -14.76 -11.36
CA ASP A 675 10.75 -13.54 -10.59
C ASP A 675 10.49 -12.34 -11.50
N TYR A 676 9.44 -11.56 -11.20
CA TYR A 676 9.11 -10.32 -11.89
C TYR A 676 8.84 -9.18 -10.89
N PHE A 677 9.06 -7.95 -11.33
CA PHE A 677 8.84 -6.73 -10.57
C PHE A 677 7.91 -5.81 -11.34
N VAL A 678 6.80 -5.44 -10.73
CA VAL A 678 5.94 -4.34 -11.19
C VAL A 678 6.45 -3.07 -10.53
N ILE A 679 6.69 -2.05 -11.33
CA ILE A 679 7.40 -0.82 -10.94
C ILE A 679 6.53 0.37 -11.36
N GLN A 680 6.26 1.28 -10.43
CA GLN A 680 5.55 2.54 -10.67
C GLN A 680 6.45 3.67 -10.19
N GLU A 681 6.55 4.73 -10.98
CA GLU A 681 7.23 5.96 -10.56
C GLU A 681 6.23 6.98 -10.02
N ASP A 682 6.70 7.87 -9.14
CA ASP A 682 6.06 9.10 -8.67
C ASP A 682 7.07 10.27 -8.80
N ALA A 683 7.54 10.51 -10.02
CA ALA A 683 8.57 11.50 -10.25
C ALA A 683 7.99 12.87 -10.65
N GLY A 684 6.66 13.01 -10.60
CA GLY A 684 5.94 14.19 -11.07
C GLY A 684 6.11 14.43 -12.58
N ASN A 685 6.19 13.36 -13.39
CA ASN A 685 6.42 13.45 -14.82
C ASN A 685 5.34 14.31 -15.50
N TRP A 686 5.76 15.32 -16.25
CA TRP A 686 4.85 16.26 -16.88
C TRP A 686 3.81 15.64 -17.80
N TYR A 687 4.12 14.52 -18.44
CA TYR A 687 3.18 13.82 -19.30
C TYR A 687 2.46 12.68 -18.57
N GLY A 688 2.92 12.31 -17.38
CA GLY A 688 2.36 11.27 -16.52
C GLY A 688 3.40 10.24 -16.14
N ASP A 689 3.37 9.81 -14.88
CA ASP A 689 4.34 8.86 -14.37
C ASP A 689 4.15 7.48 -14.99
N ARG A 690 5.26 6.74 -15.05
CA ARG A 690 5.41 5.54 -15.88
C ARG A 690 5.26 4.30 -15.02
N MET A 691 4.61 3.29 -15.58
CA MET A 691 4.53 1.96 -14.99
C MET A 691 5.22 0.93 -15.88
N PHE A 692 5.95 0.00 -15.26
CA PHE A 692 6.70 -1.05 -15.93
C PHE A 692 6.50 -2.41 -15.30
N ILE A 693 6.82 -3.45 -16.06
CA ILE A 693 7.10 -4.79 -15.54
C ILE A 693 8.46 -5.26 -16.03
N SER A 694 9.23 -5.89 -15.13
CA SER A 694 10.58 -6.35 -15.40
C SER A 694 10.79 -7.76 -14.89
N LYS A 695 11.42 -8.62 -15.68
CA LYS A 695 11.90 -9.92 -15.19
C LYS A 695 13.19 -9.72 -14.39
N MET A 696 13.38 -10.50 -13.33
CA MET A 696 14.67 -10.57 -12.63
C MET A 696 15.78 -10.88 -13.63
N PRO A 697 16.79 -10.00 -13.76
CA PRO A 697 17.87 -10.24 -14.69
C PRO A 697 18.75 -11.40 -14.22
N ALA A 698 19.35 -12.12 -15.17
CA ALA A 698 20.43 -13.04 -14.88
C ALA A 698 21.56 -12.31 -14.10
N ALA A 699 22.35 -13.05 -13.32
CA ALA A 699 23.40 -12.48 -12.47
C ALA A 699 24.33 -11.47 -13.17
N ASN A 700 24.57 -11.66 -14.47
CA ASN A 700 25.53 -10.88 -15.25
C ASN A 700 24.88 -9.92 -16.27
N ALA A 701 23.59 -9.61 -16.11
CA ALA A 701 22.84 -8.79 -17.06
C ALA A 701 22.11 -7.63 -16.35
N ALA A 702 21.92 -6.53 -17.07
CA ALA A 702 21.00 -5.47 -16.65
C ALA A 702 19.55 -5.89 -16.92
N ALA A 703 18.61 -5.35 -16.15
CA ALA A 703 17.19 -5.59 -16.37
C ALA A 703 16.71 -4.93 -17.68
N THR A 704 15.69 -5.52 -18.28
CA THR A 704 14.89 -4.88 -19.34
C THR A 704 13.50 -4.62 -18.82
N HIS A 705 12.90 -3.51 -19.23
CA HIS A 705 11.66 -3.01 -18.65
C HIS A 705 10.59 -2.91 -19.74
N ASN A 706 9.44 -3.54 -19.55
CA ASN A 706 8.30 -3.44 -20.45
C ASN A 706 7.39 -2.30 -19.97
N PHE A 707 7.17 -1.29 -20.80
CA PHE A 707 6.36 -0.11 -20.45
C PHE A 707 4.86 -0.45 -20.51
N VAL A 708 4.21 -0.49 -19.35
CA VAL A 708 2.80 -0.90 -19.23
C VAL A 708 1.88 0.25 -19.63
N ALA A 709 2.00 1.38 -18.96
CA ALA A 709 1.14 2.55 -19.14
C ALA A 709 1.76 3.82 -18.54
N MET A 710 1.14 4.96 -18.81
CA MET A 710 1.39 6.25 -18.16
C MET A 710 0.12 6.80 -17.51
N ALA A 711 0.24 7.42 -16.34
CA ALA A 711 -0.91 7.85 -15.53
C ALA A 711 -1.59 9.16 -16.03
N GLY A 712 -0.93 9.89 -16.93
CA GLY A 712 -1.30 11.25 -17.34
C GLY A 712 -0.69 12.31 -16.41
N GLY A 713 -0.41 13.51 -16.91
CA GLY A 713 0.23 14.57 -16.14
C GLY A 713 -0.16 15.96 -16.63
N LYS A 714 0.36 17.02 -16.00
CA LYS A 714 -0.11 18.40 -16.26
C LYS A 714 0.04 18.89 -17.72
N LYS A 715 0.87 18.22 -18.53
CA LYS A 715 1.06 18.46 -19.97
C LYS A 715 0.45 17.38 -20.86
N ASN A 716 -0.09 16.30 -20.29
CA ASN A 716 -0.87 15.32 -21.04
C ASN A 716 -2.09 16.00 -21.68
N SER A 717 -2.40 15.61 -22.90
CA SER A 717 -3.46 16.24 -23.69
C SER A 717 -4.86 16.15 -23.10
N ARG A 718 -5.19 15.07 -22.36
CA ARG A 718 -6.44 14.95 -21.60
C ARG A 718 -6.54 16.04 -20.54
N VAL A 719 -5.49 16.18 -19.73
CA VAL A 719 -5.44 17.13 -18.61
C VAL A 719 -5.48 18.57 -19.13
N LEU A 720 -4.74 18.87 -20.20
CA LEU A 720 -4.79 20.18 -20.86
C LEU A 720 -6.17 20.50 -21.45
N SER A 721 -6.89 19.48 -21.89
CA SER A 721 -8.26 19.60 -22.42
C SER A 721 -9.33 19.60 -21.32
N LYS A 722 -8.94 19.48 -20.05
CA LYS A 722 -9.81 19.50 -18.87
C LYS A 722 -10.85 18.37 -18.85
N LEU A 723 -10.48 17.22 -19.40
CA LEU A 723 -11.35 16.06 -19.50
C LEU A 723 -11.18 15.19 -18.25
N ALA A 724 -12.27 14.61 -17.79
CA ALA A 724 -12.33 13.84 -16.55
C ALA A 724 -13.18 12.58 -16.67
N ILE A 725 -13.06 11.74 -15.66
CA ILE A 725 -13.84 10.54 -15.42
C ILE A 725 -14.02 10.50 -13.89
N PRO A 726 -15.21 10.76 -13.34
CA PRO A 726 -16.49 11.08 -14.01
C PRO A 726 -16.53 12.47 -14.68
N ALA A 727 -17.55 12.71 -15.51
CA ALA A 727 -17.68 13.99 -16.22
C ALA A 727 -17.76 15.20 -15.25
N GLY A 728 -17.09 16.28 -15.63
CA GLY A 728 -17.03 17.53 -14.86
C GLY A 728 -16.20 17.45 -13.58
N ALA A 729 -15.49 16.34 -13.32
CA ALA A 729 -14.66 16.20 -12.12
C ALA A 729 -13.32 16.95 -12.21
N PHE A 730 -12.94 17.50 -13.37
CA PHE A 730 -11.70 18.27 -13.51
C PHE A 730 -11.69 19.48 -12.57
N GLY A 731 -10.66 19.55 -11.72
CA GLY A 731 -10.39 20.68 -10.83
C GLY A 731 -9.25 21.54 -11.35
N SER A 732 -8.08 20.95 -11.61
CA SER A 732 -6.88 21.69 -12.02
C SER A 732 -5.88 20.81 -12.78
N ALA A 733 -4.97 21.42 -13.55
CA ALA A 733 -3.92 20.67 -14.25
C ALA A 733 -2.74 20.38 -13.31
N THR A 734 -2.63 19.14 -12.86
CA THR A 734 -1.56 18.63 -11.97
C THR A 734 -1.06 17.27 -12.45
N GLY A 735 -0.09 16.68 -11.73
CA GLY A 735 0.41 15.32 -11.97
C GLY A 735 -0.64 14.24 -11.62
N SER A 736 -0.39 13.05 -12.13
CA SER A 736 -1.08 11.82 -11.77
C SER A 736 -0.06 10.70 -11.82
N GLU A 737 -0.25 9.72 -10.98
CA GLU A 737 0.71 8.66 -10.74
C GLU A 737 -0.02 7.32 -10.56
N PHE A 738 0.73 6.24 -10.66
CA PHE A 738 0.22 4.93 -10.25
C PHE A 738 0.69 4.67 -8.83
N SER A 739 -0.23 4.23 -7.99
CA SER A 739 0.09 3.85 -6.63
C SER A 739 -0.77 2.66 -6.21
N GLY A 740 -0.20 1.78 -5.40
CA GLY A 740 -0.75 0.48 -5.08
C GLY A 740 -0.73 -0.53 -6.23
N VAL A 741 -0.33 -1.74 -5.87
CA VAL A 741 -0.25 -2.88 -6.77
C VAL A 741 -0.41 -4.18 -5.98
N ALA A 742 -1.17 -5.13 -6.52
CA ALA A 742 -1.33 -6.46 -5.93
C ALA A 742 -1.53 -7.55 -6.98
N ASP A 743 -0.85 -8.68 -6.86
CA ASP A 743 -1.13 -9.87 -7.67
C ASP A 743 -2.47 -10.50 -7.24
N ALA A 744 -3.45 -10.51 -8.13
CA ALA A 744 -4.77 -11.09 -7.89
C ALA A 744 -4.87 -12.55 -8.36
N SER A 745 -3.86 -13.05 -9.05
CA SER A 745 -3.94 -14.29 -9.82
C SER A 745 -4.25 -15.50 -8.94
N GLY A 746 -3.58 -15.62 -7.80
CA GLY A 746 -3.80 -16.67 -6.82
C GLY A 746 -5.13 -16.53 -6.11
N ALA A 747 -5.63 -15.30 -5.91
CA ALA A 747 -6.95 -15.08 -5.31
C ALA A 747 -8.06 -15.68 -6.19
N PHE A 748 -7.93 -15.52 -7.51
CA PHE A 748 -8.83 -16.12 -8.50
C PHE A 748 -8.67 -17.64 -8.62
N ARG A 749 -7.43 -18.15 -8.56
CA ARG A 749 -7.13 -19.55 -8.91
C ARG A 749 -7.04 -20.51 -7.73
N GLN A 750 -6.94 -20.02 -6.50
CA GLN A 750 -6.90 -20.89 -5.33
C GLN A 750 -8.16 -21.76 -5.25
N THR A 751 -7.98 -23.05 -5.01
CA THR A 751 -9.06 -24.02 -4.80
C THR A 751 -9.41 -24.21 -3.33
N THR A 752 -8.48 -23.80 -2.45
CA THR A 752 -8.64 -23.76 -1.00
C THR A 752 -8.45 -22.32 -0.56
N LEU A 753 -9.24 -21.85 0.41
CA LEU A 753 -9.11 -20.49 0.93
C LEU A 753 -7.90 -20.35 1.86
N GLY A 754 -7.34 -19.15 1.92
CA GLY A 754 -6.31 -18.75 2.88
C GLY A 754 -5.02 -18.26 2.21
N GLY A 755 -4.23 -17.48 2.95
CA GLY A 755 -3.05 -16.81 2.39
C GLY A 755 -2.02 -17.77 1.78
N ALA A 756 -1.72 -18.87 2.46
CA ALA A 756 -0.77 -19.87 1.95
C ALA A 756 -1.26 -20.53 0.66
N ALA A 757 -2.57 -20.80 0.56
CA ALA A 757 -3.17 -21.35 -0.64
C ALA A 757 -3.16 -20.35 -1.80
N ARG A 758 -3.40 -19.05 -1.52
CA ARG A 758 -3.24 -17.96 -2.49
C ARG A 758 -1.83 -17.92 -3.07
N ARG A 759 -0.79 -17.84 -2.21
CA ARG A 759 0.62 -17.77 -2.63
C ARG A 759 1.06 -19.01 -3.42
N ILE A 760 0.60 -20.20 -3.03
CA ILE A 760 0.82 -21.45 -3.80
C ILE A 760 0.13 -21.40 -5.17
N ALA A 761 -1.05 -20.78 -5.27
CA ALA A 761 -1.72 -20.61 -6.56
C ALA A 761 -1.00 -19.57 -7.43
N ASP A 762 -0.48 -18.47 -6.84
CA ASP A 762 0.25 -17.41 -7.56
C ASP A 762 1.43 -17.98 -8.36
N VAL A 763 2.29 -18.79 -7.72
CA VAL A 763 3.51 -19.32 -8.34
C VAL A 763 3.25 -20.24 -9.54
N GLN A 764 2.03 -20.76 -9.67
CA GLN A 764 1.63 -21.65 -10.77
C GLN A 764 1.07 -20.91 -11.98
N VAL A 765 0.94 -19.58 -11.92
CA VAL A 765 0.40 -18.76 -13.01
C VAL A 765 1.53 -18.26 -13.90
N ALA A 766 1.48 -18.58 -15.19
CA ALA A 766 2.41 -18.02 -16.17
C ALA A 766 2.27 -16.49 -16.22
N ILE A 767 3.35 -15.78 -16.54
CA ILE A 767 3.36 -14.31 -16.48
C ILE A 767 2.30 -13.67 -17.38
N ASP A 768 2.14 -14.18 -18.61
CA ASP A 768 1.11 -13.73 -19.57
C ASP A 768 -0.31 -14.16 -19.20
N ASP A 769 -0.47 -14.93 -18.11
CA ASP A 769 -1.77 -15.27 -17.55
C ASP A 769 -2.02 -14.60 -16.19
N LYS A 770 -1.14 -13.72 -15.72
CA LYS A 770 -1.35 -12.96 -14.49
C LYS A 770 -2.47 -11.94 -14.65
N SER A 771 -3.13 -11.63 -13.53
CA SER A 771 -4.04 -10.50 -13.40
C SER A 771 -3.63 -9.71 -12.17
N ILE A 772 -3.36 -8.42 -12.35
CA ILE A 772 -2.72 -7.55 -11.35
C ILE A 772 -3.64 -6.36 -11.10
N LEU A 773 -3.90 -6.03 -9.84
CA LEU A 773 -4.60 -4.79 -9.48
C LEU A 773 -3.62 -3.63 -9.44
N ILE A 774 -4.05 -2.47 -9.92
CA ILE A 774 -3.25 -1.24 -10.01
C ILE A 774 -4.12 -0.06 -9.59
N GLY A 775 -3.63 0.78 -8.69
CA GLY A 775 -4.26 2.07 -8.41
C GLY A 775 -3.65 3.16 -9.28
N LEU A 776 -4.47 4.16 -9.60
CA LEU A 776 -4.05 5.39 -10.25
C LEU A 776 -4.62 6.55 -9.48
N GLN A 777 -3.71 7.36 -8.95
CA GLN A 777 -4.01 8.63 -8.32
C GLN A 777 -4.21 9.70 -9.39
N GLN A 778 -5.38 10.34 -9.45
CA GLN A 778 -5.66 11.41 -10.40
C GLN A 778 -5.96 12.73 -9.70
N HIS A 779 -4.90 13.42 -9.26
CA HIS A 779 -5.02 14.67 -8.52
C HIS A 779 -5.67 15.82 -9.33
N SER A 780 -5.74 15.71 -10.66
CA SER A 780 -6.45 16.70 -11.49
C SER A 780 -7.96 16.66 -11.32
N MET A 781 -8.49 15.63 -10.66
CA MET A 781 -9.91 15.44 -10.39
C MET A 781 -10.25 15.81 -8.96
N SER A 782 -10.89 16.95 -8.76
CA SER A 782 -11.35 17.40 -7.44
C SER A 782 -12.62 18.25 -7.53
N GLY A 783 -13.28 18.24 -8.69
CA GLY A 783 -14.53 18.96 -8.97
C GLY A 783 -15.73 18.01 -9.09
N GLY A 784 -16.85 18.54 -9.58
CA GLY A 784 -18.02 17.73 -9.94
C GLY A 784 -18.54 16.84 -8.81
N VAL A 785 -18.89 15.60 -9.14
CA VAL A 785 -19.38 14.60 -8.17
C VAL A 785 -18.34 14.26 -7.09
N VAL A 786 -17.04 14.32 -7.40
CA VAL A 786 -15.97 14.07 -6.42
C VAL A 786 -16.03 15.11 -5.30
N ALA A 787 -16.13 16.39 -5.65
CA ALA A 787 -16.28 17.47 -4.68
C ALA A 787 -17.63 17.40 -3.93
N ALA A 788 -18.73 17.20 -4.66
CA ALA A 788 -20.08 17.30 -4.12
C ALA A 788 -20.36 16.28 -3.00
N PHE A 789 -19.69 15.13 -3.02
CA PHE A 789 -19.84 14.05 -2.04
C PHE A 789 -18.66 13.90 -1.10
N GLY A 790 -17.68 14.81 -1.13
CA GLY A 790 -16.50 14.73 -0.26
C GLY A 790 -15.66 13.47 -0.53
N ALA A 791 -15.46 13.12 -1.79
CA ALA A 791 -14.58 12.02 -2.17
C ALA A 791 -13.11 12.46 -2.27
N ASP A 792 -12.76 13.65 -1.79
CA ASP A 792 -11.44 14.27 -1.83
C ASP A 792 -10.89 14.51 -3.25
N ARG A 793 -10.36 13.47 -3.91
CA ARG A 793 -9.75 13.52 -5.24
C ARG A 793 -10.08 12.27 -6.04
N GLY A 794 -10.04 12.39 -7.36
CA GLY A 794 -10.39 11.31 -8.29
C GLY A 794 -9.26 10.29 -8.48
N GLY A 795 -9.56 9.22 -9.19
CA GLY A 795 -8.65 8.11 -9.43
C GLY A 795 -9.39 6.87 -9.87
N GLN A 796 -8.64 5.82 -10.22
CA GLN A 796 -9.20 4.54 -10.63
C GLN A 796 -8.41 3.39 -10.02
N VAL A 797 -9.11 2.29 -9.73
CA VAL A 797 -8.46 0.98 -9.57
C VAL A 797 -8.72 0.19 -10.84
N PHE A 798 -7.65 -0.30 -11.44
CA PHE A 798 -7.67 -1.17 -12.60
C PHE A 798 -7.38 -2.60 -12.20
N MET A 799 -7.93 -3.53 -12.97
CA MET A 799 -7.33 -4.85 -13.15
C MET A 799 -6.62 -4.90 -14.50
N TRP A 800 -5.35 -5.26 -14.47
CA TRP A 800 -4.48 -5.45 -15.63
C TRP A 800 -4.34 -6.94 -15.92
N ASP A 801 -4.76 -7.34 -17.11
CA ASP A 801 -4.45 -8.66 -17.63
C ASP A 801 -3.12 -8.60 -18.37
N VAL A 802 -2.09 -9.19 -17.78
CA VAL A 802 -0.73 -9.17 -18.34
C VAL A 802 -0.71 -9.97 -19.65
N ALA A 803 -0.01 -9.47 -20.66
CA ALA A 803 0.21 -10.18 -21.92
C ALA A 803 1.55 -9.76 -22.57
N ASN A 804 2.11 -10.63 -23.42
CA ASN A 804 3.31 -10.35 -24.21
C ASN A 804 4.56 -9.96 -23.38
N VAL A 805 4.67 -10.47 -22.16
CA VAL A 805 5.80 -10.23 -21.25
C VAL A 805 6.82 -11.38 -21.29
N ALA A 806 6.36 -12.62 -21.51
CA ALA A 806 7.15 -13.84 -21.44
C ALA A 806 8.39 -13.89 -22.36
#